data_AF-A0A8J4DVN3-F1
#
_entry.id   AF-A0A8J4DVN3-F1
#
_cell.length_a   1.000
_cell.length_b   1.000
_cell.length_c   1.000
_cell.angle_alpha   90.00
_cell.angle_beta   90.00
_cell.angle_gamma   90.00
#
_symmetry.space_group_name_H-M   'P 1'
#
loop_
_entity.id
_entity.type
_entity.pdbx_description
1 polymer ?
#
loop_
_entity_poly.entity_id
_entity_poly.type
_entity_poly.pdbx_seq_one_letter_code
_entity_poly.pdbx_strand_id
1 'polypeptide(L)'
;MTAEVSTPVEAIEGLDTVARAADTPDEEQPFAELGLQPDEYERIRQILGRRPTQSELAMYSIMWSEHCSYKSSKVHLRQFVEKAPKNDRMLAGIGENAGVVRISDDLAVTFKVESHNHPSFVEPHQGAATGVGGIVRDILAMGARPVAVMDPLRFGAADHPDTRRVLPGVVAGIGGYGNCLGLPNIGGEVVFDPCYQGNPLVNALSIGVLPASRLQKKEATGAGNVVVLLGAKTGRDGIGGVSVLASATFDEGSDERRPSVQVGDPFLEKLLIEACLELYDAGIVVGIQDLGGAGLTCALTETAAAAGTGMRVTLDKVPLREASMEPHEILASESQERMLLIVDPARLGQVLGVAKKWGLLATAIGEVTTDDTRLAITWRGQTVVDVPPGSLVDDGPVYARPMREPSDRILVQADRAETLTRPRTGDELRETLLTLAASPNLCDKSWVTEQYDRYVLGNTVLAQPEDAGVIRIDEESGLGVAISLDGNGRFAKLDPYTGAKLALAEAYRNVAATGAVPVAVTNCLNFGSPEDPHVMWEFAEAVRGLADGCLELGIPVTGGNVSFYNQTGNTAIHPTPVVGVLGVLEDVGYRTPMGFSADGDIIILLGETKAEFSGGEWAWVQHGHLGGTPPKVDLAAEARLGTLLHDAAVRGHLGAAHDLSDGGLAQVLVESTLRYGLGASLLLPEDADPFTLLFSESTARVLVTVPRGHEKAFTAMCAERDIPYTPLGMVDKRSGALDVRGQFRIPLDELRAAWTGTLPALFGGYATNVTEEVVPDIAAVDTASAVIVAPEVALADVDVPDDEVSPAEATVSGGLLAGSDPGSDPASVGSAAAGSGSAESDAGGAIAESAAAGSDGAAAGSATSGSDAGSAADTDAGADVDAEGAEGVVGAKGAGGKRAGVRAAGAKGGAAGRSVSDAGPASDAGAASGAGAASDAGLTPGSAGADDASETAADASGSATAATSGTAASAADAEAASGSDDAGAASGTLASGTAAQATADAGAPSDAAVSTTAEGGSTDRSDEPADAEPADADPSDAAATAEDEDGDAKPASGSASAG
;
A
#
# COMPACT_ATOMS: atom_id res chain seq x y z
N MET A 1 -12.67 30.51 -50.89
CA MET A 1 -12.51 31.85 -50.29
C MET A 1 -13.88 32.41 -49.99
N THR A 2 -14.36 32.14 -48.78
CA THR A 2 -15.53 32.75 -48.16
C THR A 2 -15.01 33.17 -46.79
N ALA A 3 -14.90 34.48 -46.56
CA ALA A 3 -14.42 34.97 -45.27
C ALA A 3 -15.59 34.88 -44.27
N GLU A 4 -15.51 33.94 -43.33
CA GLU A 4 -16.36 33.99 -42.15
C GLU A 4 -15.95 35.21 -41.33
N VAL A 5 -16.92 36.07 -41.04
CA VAL A 5 -16.68 37.29 -40.26
C VAL A 5 -16.65 36.87 -38.80
N SER A 6 -15.44 36.76 -38.24
CA SER A 6 -15.27 36.61 -36.80
C SER A 6 -15.97 37.76 -36.09
N THR A 7 -17.07 37.46 -35.42
CA THR A 7 -17.60 38.36 -34.38
C THR A 7 -16.52 38.56 -33.33
N PRO A 8 -16.33 39.79 -32.80
CA PRO A 8 -15.48 39.97 -31.63
C PRO A 8 -16.05 39.15 -30.48
N VAL A 9 -15.23 38.31 -29.85
CA VAL A 9 -15.59 37.70 -28.57
C VAL A 9 -15.50 38.82 -27.54
N GLU A 10 -16.63 39.24 -26.97
CA GLU A 10 -16.63 40.28 -25.94
C GLU A 10 -15.76 39.83 -24.74
N ALA A 11 -15.02 40.78 -24.18
CA ALA A 11 -14.19 40.51 -23.01
C ALA A 11 -15.12 40.26 -21.82
N ILE A 12 -15.12 39.03 -21.30
CA ILE A 12 -15.93 38.66 -20.14
C ILE A 12 -15.29 39.31 -18.91
N GLU A 13 -15.99 40.27 -18.32
CA GLU A 13 -15.54 41.01 -17.15
C GLU A 13 -15.21 40.05 -16.00
N GLY A 14 -14.01 40.18 -15.44
CA GLY A 14 -13.47 39.29 -14.40
C GLY A 14 -12.73 38.03 -14.89
N LEU A 15 -12.89 37.58 -16.14
CA LEU A 15 -12.24 36.35 -16.62
C LEU A 15 -10.74 36.56 -16.89
N ASP A 16 -9.89 35.77 -16.22
CA ASP A 16 -8.45 35.82 -16.46
C ASP A 16 -8.03 34.96 -17.66
N THR A 17 -7.66 35.64 -18.75
CA THR A 17 -7.33 35.02 -20.05
C THR A 17 -5.85 35.14 -20.39
N VAL A 18 -5.37 34.29 -21.29
CA VAL A 18 -3.98 34.32 -21.78
C VAL A 18 -3.59 35.67 -22.37
N ALA A 19 -4.54 36.37 -23.03
CA ALA A 19 -4.34 37.73 -23.53
C ALA A 19 -4.23 38.76 -22.38
N ARG A 20 -5.16 38.72 -21.41
CA ARG A 20 -5.12 39.59 -20.21
C ARG A 20 -3.80 39.41 -19.44
N ALA A 21 -3.34 38.18 -19.29
CA ALA A 21 -2.09 37.86 -18.60
C ALA A 21 -0.82 38.32 -19.33
N ALA A 22 -0.88 38.62 -20.63
CA ALA A 22 0.19 39.30 -21.36
C ALA A 22 0.13 40.83 -21.16
N ASP A 23 -1.07 41.41 -21.08
CA ASP A 23 -1.29 42.85 -20.90
C ASP A 23 -1.15 43.33 -19.43
N THR A 24 -1.28 42.45 -18.43
CA THR A 24 -1.13 42.78 -17.00
C THR A 24 0.00 42.00 -16.28
N PRO A 25 1.28 42.15 -16.71
CA PRO A 25 2.40 41.34 -16.19
C PRO A 25 2.72 41.55 -14.71
N ASP A 26 2.36 42.72 -14.16
CA ASP A 26 2.63 43.17 -12.79
C ASP A 26 1.42 43.02 -11.86
N GLU A 27 0.37 42.32 -12.29
CA GLU A 27 -0.79 41.99 -11.46
C GLU A 27 -0.42 40.93 -10.41
N GLU A 28 -0.69 41.21 -9.13
CA GLU A 28 -0.40 40.30 -8.01
C GLU A 28 -1.27 39.02 -8.09
N GLN A 29 -0.69 37.87 -7.71
CA GLN A 29 -1.37 36.57 -7.76
C GLN A 29 -1.10 35.77 -6.47
N PRO A 30 -2.07 34.99 -5.96
CA PRO A 30 -1.98 34.30 -4.67
C PRO A 30 -1.17 32.99 -4.74
N PHE A 31 0.01 33.00 -5.39
CA PHE A 31 0.80 31.78 -5.63
C PHE A 31 1.24 31.09 -4.32
N ALA A 32 1.55 31.87 -3.28
CA ALA A 32 1.95 31.35 -1.97
C ALA A 32 0.79 30.69 -1.21
N GLU A 33 -0.43 31.20 -1.35
CA GLU A 33 -1.66 30.58 -0.79
C GLU A 33 -1.99 29.26 -1.49
N LEU A 34 -1.56 29.13 -2.76
CA LEU A 34 -1.61 27.92 -3.56
C LEU A 34 -0.39 26.99 -3.37
N GLY A 35 0.43 27.22 -2.33
CA GLY A 35 1.56 26.35 -1.95
C GLY A 35 2.81 26.43 -2.82
N LEU A 36 2.88 27.38 -3.77
CA LEU A 36 4.08 27.58 -4.62
C LEU A 36 5.10 28.49 -3.93
N GLN A 37 6.38 28.13 -4.05
CA GLN A 37 7.49 28.97 -3.61
C GLN A 37 7.76 30.14 -4.57
N PRO A 38 8.42 31.24 -4.13
CA PRO A 38 8.70 32.39 -4.98
C PRO A 38 9.58 32.07 -6.20
N ASP A 39 10.51 31.12 -6.09
CA ASP A 39 11.35 30.65 -7.20
C ASP A 39 10.61 29.70 -8.14
N GLU A 40 9.68 28.87 -7.62
CA GLU A 40 8.73 28.11 -8.42
C GLU A 40 7.85 29.04 -9.27
N TYR A 41 7.27 30.09 -8.67
CA TYR A 41 6.45 31.08 -9.37
C TYR A 41 7.23 31.89 -10.42
N GLU A 42 8.44 32.36 -10.12
CA GLU A 42 9.28 33.03 -11.12
C GLU A 42 9.73 32.09 -12.24
N ARG A 43 9.92 30.80 -11.96
CA ARG A 43 10.19 29.81 -13.01
C ARG A 43 8.97 29.58 -13.91
N ILE A 44 7.75 29.57 -13.37
CA ILE A 44 6.51 29.53 -14.15
C ILE A 44 6.40 30.76 -15.07
N ARG A 45 6.68 31.97 -14.54
CA ARG A 45 6.72 33.21 -15.35
C ARG A 45 7.73 33.13 -16.49
N GLN A 46 8.90 32.54 -16.25
CA GLN A 46 9.94 32.34 -17.27
C GLN A 46 9.55 31.30 -18.33
N ILE A 47 8.87 30.21 -17.96
CA ILE A 47 8.37 29.17 -18.87
C ILE A 47 7.29 29.74 -19.81
N LEU A 48 6.39 30.57 -19.29
CA LEU A 48 5.28 31.15 -20.06
C LEU A 48 5.65 32.44 -20.81
N GLY A 49 6.72 33.13 -20.42
CA GLY A 49 7.12 34.44 -20.97
C GLY A 49 6.21 35.60 -20.55
N ARG A 50 5.33 35.38 -19.58
CA ARG A 50 4.31 36.28 -19.02
C ARG A 50 3.90 35.77 -17.64
N ARG A 51 3.02 36.48 -16.92
CA ARG A 51 2.38 35.87 -15.74
C ARG A 51 1.45 34.71 -16.17
N PRO A 52 1.28 33.66 -15.35
CA PRO A 52 0.24 32.65 -15.59
C PRO A 52 -1.16 33.28 -15.47
N THR A 53 -2.16 32.68 -16.12
CA THR A 53 -3.57 32.93 -15.77
C THR A 53 -3.89 32.31 -14.41
N GLN A 54 -5.01 32.69 -13.78
CA GLN A 54 -5.54 31.98 -12.61
C GLN A 54 -5.66 30.45 -12.83
N SER A 55 -6.07 30.03 -14.03
CA SER A 55 -6.21 28.61 -14.37
C SER A 55 -4.86 27.92 -14.49
N GLU A 56 -3.90 28.55 -15.16
CA GLU A 56 -2.54 28.03 -15.29
C GLU A 56 -1.82 27.97 -13.94
N LEU A 57 -1.98 28.99 -13.09
CA LEU A 57 -1.37 29.03 -11.77
C LEU A 57 -1.91 27.91 -10.87
N ALA A 58 -3.22 27.62 -10.93
CA ALA A 58 -3.81 26.46 -10.28
C ALA A 58 -3.24 25.14 -10.84
N MET A 59 -3.13 25.01 -12.17
CA MET A 59 -2.55 23.81 -12.79
C MET A 59 -1.09 23.57 -12.35
N TYR A 60 -0.26 24.62 -12.32
CA TYR A 60 1.13 24.52 -11.84
C TYR A 60 1.20 24.24 -10.33
N SER A 61 0.38 24.89 -9.50
CA SER A 61 0.28 24.62 -8.06
C SER A 61 0.05 23.14 -7.78
N ILE A 62 -0.88 22.52 -8.52
CA ILE A 62 -1.24 21.13 -8.29
C ILE A 62 -0.20 20.18 -8.88
N MET A 63 0.23 20.37 -10.13
CA MET A 63 1.20 19.47 -10.77
C MET A 63 2.61 19.57 -10.14
N TRP A 64 2.98 20.72 -9.59
CA TRP A 64 4.24 20.92 -8.84
C TRP A 64 4.07 20.76 -7.31
N SER A 65 2.94 20.24 -6.83
CA SER A 65 2.78 19.77 -5.44
C SER A 65 3.72 18.60 -5.14
N GLU A 66 4.00 18.30 -3.86
CA GLU A 66 4.82 17.12 -3.53
C GLU A 66 4.13 15.81 -3.97
N HIS A 67 2.80 15.74 -3.83
CA HIS A 67 1.98 14.58 -4.19
C HIS A 67 1.97 14.27 -5.71
N CYS A 68 1.93 15.27 -6.60
CA CYS A 68 2.02 15.04 -8.04
C CYS A 68 3.47 14.93 -8.55
N SER A 69 4.36 15.84 -8.13
CA SER A 69 5.70 15.95 -8.73
C SER A 69 6.74 15.01 -8.11
N TYR A 70 6.46 14.50 -6.90
CA TYR A 70 7.41 13.76 -6.06
C TYR A 70 8.70 14.56 -5.80
N LYS A 71 8.63 15.90 -5.75
CA LYS A 71 9.79 16.80 -5.83
C LYS A 71 10.91 16.55 -4.82
N SER A 72 10.60 16.05 -3.62
CA SER A 72 11.59 15.68 -2.60
C SER A 72 12.02 14.22 -2.65
N SER A 73 11.17 13.30 -3.15
CA SER A 73 11.44 11.86 -3.20
C SER A 73 12.09 11.37 -4.51
N LYS A 74 11.81 12.02 -5.65
CA LYS A 74 12.19 11.64 -7.03
C LYS A 74 13.69 11.52 -7.29
N VAL A 75 14.55 12.01 -6.39
CA VAL A 75 16.01 11.77 -6.42
C VAL A 75 16.41 10.43 -5.79
N HIS A 76 15.69 9.96 -4.78
CA HIS A 76 15.96 8.71 -4.05
C HIS A 76 15.31 7.51 -4.73
N LEU A 77 14.06 7.67 -5.22
CA LEU A 77 13.28 6.61 -5.88
C LEU A 77 13.96 6.00 -7.12
N ARG A 78 14.89 6.75 -7.75
CA ARG A 78 15.72 6.27 -8.87
C ARG A 78 16.48 4.98 -8.54
N GLN A 79 16.79 4.75 -7.26
CA GLN A 79 17.42 3.50 -6.83
C GLN A 79 16.62 2.26 -7.20
N PHE A 80 15.29 2.31 -7.26
CA PHE A 80 14.46 1.18 -7.69
C PHE A 80 14.65 0.82 -9.17
N VAL A 81 15.06 1.79 -10.01
CA VAL A 81 15.40 1.59 -11.43
C VAL A 81 16.87 1.24 -11.58
N GLU A 82 17.77 1.97 -10.91
CA GLU A 82 19.23 1.78 -10.98
C GLU A 82 19.69 0.43 -10.38
N LYS A 83 18.96 -0.09 -9.39
CA LYS A 83 19.19 -1.39 -8.73
C LYS A 83 18.15 -2.45 -9.13
N ALA A 84 17.36 -2.21 -10.18
CA ALA A 84 16.34 -3.17 -10.61
C ALA A 84 16.96 -4.55 -10.90
N PRO A 85 16.55 -5.63 -10.20
CA PRO A 85 16.95 -6.98 -10.57
C PRO A 85 16.38 -7.34 -11.95
N LYS A 86 17.09 -8.21 -12.68
CA LYS A 86 16.62 -8.67 -14.00
C LYS A 86 15.39 -9.56 -13.84
N ASN A 87 14.27 -9.13 -14.40
CA ASN A 87 13.02 -9.88 -14.35
C ASN A 87 12.37 -9.93 -15.75
N ASP A 88 12.29 -11.14 -16.32
CA ASP A 88 11.67 -11.37 -17.63
C ASP A 88 10.12 -11.36 -17.57
N ARG A 89 9.53 -11.26 -16.37
CA ARG A 89 8.08 -11.14 -16.17
C ARG A 89 7.56 -9.70 -16.24
N MET A 90 8.41 -8.67 -16.16
CA MET A 90 7.95 -7.27 -16.15
C MET A 90 7.45 -6.86 -17.55
N LEU A 91 6.20 -6.39 -17.64
CA LEU A 91 5.61 -5.86 -18.89
C LEU A 91 5.53 -4.33 -18.88
N ALA A 92 5.24 -3.73 -17.72
CA ALA A 92 5.28 -2.30 -17.46
C ALA A 92 5.67 -2.06 -15.99
N GLY A 93 6.30 -0.92 -15.70
CA GLY A 93 6.75 -0.56 -14.36
C GLY A 93 6.77 0.94 -14.14
N ILE A 94 7.64 1.40 -13.23
CA ILE A 94 7.76 2.79 -12.77
C ILE A 94 7.72 3.79 -13.95
N GLY A 95 6.61 4.54 -14.05
CA GLY A 95 6.30 5.51 -15.11
C GLY A 95 4.87 5.36 -15.63
N GLU A 96 4.37 4.13 -15.70
CA GLU A 96 2.94 3.84 -15.92
C GLU A 96 2.15 3.90 -14.60
N ASN A 97 0.81 3.97 -14.69
CA ASN A 97 -0.05 4.24 -13.52
C ASN A 97 0.04 3.10 -12.48
N ALA A 98 0.04 1.85 -12.94
CA ALA A 98 0.29 0.67 -12.11
C ALA A 98 1.25 -0.32 -12.81
N GLY A 99 2.03 -1.05 -12.02
CA GLY A 99 3.06 -1.96 -12.51
C GLY A 99 2.51 -3.35 -12.88
N VAL A 100 2.98 -3.89 -14.01
CA VAL A 100 2.35 -5.05 -14.67
C VAL A 100 3.33 -6.22 -14.81
N VAL A 101 2.94 -7.37 -14.25
CA VAL A 101 3.75 -8.59 -14.14
C VAL A 101 3.06 -9.74 -14.86
N ARG A 102 3.78 -10.36 -15.80
CA ARG A 102 3.40 -11.59 -16.48
C ARG A 102 3.32 -12.77 -15.49
N ILE A 103 2.20 -13.48 -15.49
CA ILE A 103 2.00 -14.69 -14.69
C ILE A 103 1.94 -15.97 -15.54
N SER A 104 1.59 -15.88 -16.83
CA SER A 104 1.70 -16.96 -17.82
C SER A 104 2.03 -16.42 -19.22
N ASP A 105 2.08 -17.27 -20.25
CA ASP A 105 2.32 -16.83 -21.63
C ASP A 105 1.21 -15.91 -22.17
N ASP A 106 -0.02 -16.08 -21.70
CA ASP A 106 -1.19 -15.30 -22.14
C ASP A 106 -1.71 -14.30 -21.09
N LEU A 107 -1.41 -14.47 -19.79
CA LEU A 107 -1.96 -13.65 -18.71
C LEU A 107 -0.90 -12.84 -17.94
N ALA A 108 -1.33 -11.66 -17.50
CA ALA A 108 -0.61 -10.77 -16.61
C ALA A 108 -1.51 -10.28 -15.46
N VAL A 109 -0.88 -9.82 -14.39
CA VAL A 109 -1.49 -9.15 -13.25
C VAL A 109 -0.87 -7.78 -13.08
N THR A 110 -1.70 -6.80 -12.78
CA THR A 110 -1.29 -5.46 -12.33
C THR A 110 -1.67 -5.30 -10.86
N PHE A 111 -0.83 -4.61 -10.10
CA PHE A 111 -1.08 -4.31 -8.68
C PHE A 111 -0.35 -3.03 -8.27
N LYS A 112 -0.98 -2.25 -7.40
CA LYS A 112 -0.48 -0.98 -6.88
C LYS A 112 -1.07 -0.77 -5.48
N VAL A 113 -0.35 -0.05 -4.62
CA VAL A 113 -0.86 0.45 -3.33
C VAL A 113 -0.74 1.97 -3.32
N GLU A 114 -1.77 2.65 -2.81
CA GLU A 114 -1.81 4.10 -2.60
C GLU A 114 -2.20 4.45 -1.16
N SER A 115 -2.17 5.74 -0.82
CA SER A 115 -2.53 6.29 0.50
C SER A 115 -3.61 7.36 0.36
N HIS A 116 -4.59 7.36 1.25
CA HIS A 116 -5.63 8.39 1.34
C HIS A 116 -5.72 8.98 2.76
N ASN A 117 -4.56 9.12 3.42
CA ASN A 117 -4.37 9.45 4.84
C ASN A 117 -5.08 10.75 5.28
N HIS A 118 -4.68 11.89 4.69
CA HIS A 118 -5.15 13.22 5.13
C HIS A 118 -6.68 13.36 5.02
N PRO A 119 -7.35 12.99 3.90
CA PRO A 119 -8.81 12.99 3.84
C PRO A 119 -9.45 12.03 4.85
N SER A 120 -8.88 10.83 5.06
CA SER A 120 -9.40 9.83 6.00
C SER A 120 -9.26 10.21 7.48
N PHE A 121 -8.45 11.22 7.82
CA PHE A 121 -8.46 11.81 9.15
C PHE A 121 -9.61 12.82 9.33
N VAL A 122 -9.91 13.61 8.29
CA VAL A 122 -10.93 14.67 8.30
C VAL A 122 -12.35 14.10 8.15
N GLU A 123 -12.56 13.23 7.16
CA GLU A 123 -13.79 12.48 6.92
C GLU A 123 -13.42 11.00 6.71
N PRO A 124 -13.50 10.17 7.77
CA PRO A 124 -12.97 8.82 7.73
C PRO A 124 -13.70 7.87 6.76
N HIS A 125 -15.00 8.06 6.51
CA HIS A 125 -15.76 7.18 5.62
C HIS A 125 -15.48 7.52 4.17
N GLN A 126 -15.65 8.78 3.79
CA GLN A 126 -15.46 9.22 2.42
C GLN A 126 -13.99 9.15 2.00
N GLY A 127 -13.07 9.56 2.88
CA GLY A 127 -11.64 9.46 2.64
C GLY A 127 -11.18 8.03 2.38
N ALA A 128 -11.70 7.04 3.10
CA ALA A 128 -11.34 5.65 2.85
C ALA A 128 -12.02 5.09 1.60
N ALA A 129 -13.29 5.43 1.37
CA ALA A 129 -14.05 4.99 0.20
C ALA A 129 -13.44 5.49 -1.13
N THR A 130 -13.06 6.78 -1.22
CA THR A 130 -12.42 7.31 -2.44
C THR A 130 -10.99 6.83 -2.61
N GLY A 131 -10.30 6.46 -1.52
CA GLY A 131 -9.04 5.71 -1.58
C GLY A 131 -9.17 4.37 -2.31
N VAL A 132 -10.20 3.59 -2.00
CA VAL A 132 -10.50 2.31 -2.70
C VAL A 132 -10.86 2.57 -4.17
N GLY A 133 -11.69 3.57 -4.46
CA GLY A 133 -12.05 3.92 -5.85
C GLY A 133 -10.87 4.41 -6.70
N GLY A 134 -9.98 5.24 -6.12
CA GLY A 134 -8.75 5.70 -6.79
C GLY A 134 -7.90 4.54 -7.28
N ILE A 135 -7.54 3.63 -6.38
CA ILE A 135 -6.67 2.48 -6.69
C ILE A 135 -7.34 1.46 -7.61
N VAL A 136 -8.68 1.40 -7.65
CA VAL A 136 -9.44 0.59 -8.61
C VAL A 136 -9.39 1.19 -10.03
N ARG A 137 -9.39 2.52 -10.17
CA ARG A 137 -9.28 3.21 -11.47
C ARG A 137 -7.88 3.15 -12.07
N ASP A 138 -6.81 3.21 -11.28
CA ASP A 138 -5.43 2.92 -11.73
C ASP A 138 -5.34 1.57 -12.47
N ILE A 139 -5.86 0.54 -11.81
CA ILE A 139 -5.85 -0.84 -12.30
C ILE A 139 -6.67 -0.96 -13.58
N LEU A 140 -7.81 -0.26 -13.65
CA LEU A 140 -8.64 -0.18 -14.85
C LEU A 140 -7.93 0.53 -16.02
N ALA A 141 -7.19 1.61 -15.76
CA ALA A 141 -6.46 2.38 -16.77
C ALA A 141 -5.38 1.54 -17.47
N MET A 142 -4.73 0.61 -16.77
CA MET A 142 -3.75 -0.32 -17.36
C MET A 142 -4.35 -1.36 -18.33
N GLY A 143 -5.67 -1.44 -18.45
CA GLY A 143 -6.38 -2.42 -19.29
C GLY A 143 -6.92 -3.65 -18.55
N ALA A 144 -6.85 -3.66 -17.23
CA ALA A 144 -7.17 -4.82 -16.41
C ALA A 144 -8.56 -4.76 -15.79
N ARG A 145 -9.13 -5.93 -15.52
CA ARG A 145 -10.31 -6.07 -14.65
C ARG A 145 -9.82 -6.13 -13.20
N PRO A 146 -10.22 -5.22 -12.32
CA PRO A 146 -10.00 -5.36 -10.87
C PRO A 146 -10.66 -6.65 -10.35
N VAL A 147 -9.96 -7.39 -9.47
CA VAL A 147 -10.40 -8.70 -8.96
C VAL A 147 -10.30 -8.89 -7.45
N ALA A 148 -9.55 -8.04 -6.73
CA ALA A 148 -9.44 -8.06 -5.27
C ALA A 148 -8.84 -6.75 -4.74
N VAL A 149 -9.07 -6.47 -3.45
CA VAL A 149 -8.49 -5.34 -2.71
C VAL A 149 -7.88 -5.77 -1.37
N MET A 150 -6.99 -4.95 -0.80
CA MET A 150 -6.37 -5.13 0.51
C MET A 150 -6.02 -3.78 1.15
N ASP A 151 -6.09 -3.66 2.48
CA ASP A 151 -5.93 -2.37 3.18
C ASP A 151 -4.96 -2.47 4.37
N PRO A 152 -3.72 -1.93 4.26
CA PRO A 152 -2.80 -1.82 5.37
C PRO A 152 -3.05 -0.51 6.14
N LEU A 153 -3.74 -0.62 7.27
CA LEU A 153 -4.24 0.50 8.08
C LEU A 153 -3.37 0.73 9.32
N ARG A 154 -3.21 2.00 9.72
CA ARG A 154 -2.50 2.43 10.95
C ARG A 154 -3.30 3.49 11.68
N PHE A 155 -3.51 3.30 12.98
CA PHE A 155 -4.28 4.22 13.83
C PHE A 155 -3.54 4.58 15.11
N GLY A 156 -4.05 5.59 15.81
CA GLY A 156 -3.61 5.96 17.16
C GLY A 156 -3.81 4.85 18.21
N ALA A 157 -3.70 5.20 19.49
CA ALA A 157 -3.96 4.21 20.55
C ALA A 157 -5.42 3.70 20.46
N ALA A 158 -5.62 2.39 20.59
CA ALA A 158 -6.89 1.73 20.30
C ALA A 158 -8.02 2.14 21.26
N ASP A 159 -7.68 2.54 22.49
CA ASP A 159 -8.61 3.03 23.50
C ASP A 159 -8.87 4.55 23.43
N HIS A 160 -8.07 5.29 22.66
CA HIS A 160 -8.17 6.75 22.56
C HIS A 160 -9.53 7.20 21.97
N PRO A 161 -10.18 8.25 22.50
CA PRO A 161 -11.50 8.68 22.05
C PRO A 161 -11.60 8.96 20.55
N ASP A 162 -10.55 9.54 19.94
CA ASP A 162 -10.58 9.86 18.50
C ASP A 162 -10.41 8.63 17.60
N THR A 163 -9.72 7.59 18.08
CA THR A 163 -9.61 6.32 17.34
C THR A 163 -10.98 5.67 17.16
N ARG A 164 -11.92 5.89 18.10
CA ARG A 164 -13.33 5.45 18.01
C ARG A 164 -14.16 6.26 16.99
N ARG A 165 -13.68 7.42 16.53
CA ARG A 165 -14.25 8.17 15.40
C ARG A 165 -13.65 7.67 14.09
N VAL A 166 -12.32 7.55 14.03
CA VAL A 166 -11.60 7.27 12.77
C VAL A 166 -11.77 5.82 12.33
N LEU A 167 -11.42 4.84 13.15
CA LEU A 167 -11.40 3.42 12.74
C LEU A 167 -12.77 2.95 12.20
N PRO A 168 -13.92 3.14 12.90
CA PRO A 168 -15.19 2.64 12.41
C PRO A 168 -15.64 3.31 11.09
N GLY A 169 -15.30 4.60 10.91
CA GLY A 169 -15.59 5.31 9.66
C GLY A 169 -14.75 4.78 8.49
N VAL A 170 -13.43 4.60 8.68
CA VAL A 170 -12.54 4.00 7.66
C VAL A 170 -13.02 2.61 7.24
N VAL A 171 -13.35 1.76 8.22
CA VAL A 171 -13.83 0.39 7.94
C VAL A 171 -15.17 0.41 7.20
N ALA A 172 -16.11 1.27 7.59
CA ALA A 172 -17.37 1.45 6.89
C ALA A 172 -17.19 1.98 5.46
N GLY A 173 -16.24 2.89 5.23
CA GLY A 173 -15.91 3.43 3.90
C GLY A 173 -15.34 2.39 2.95
N ILE A 174 -14.32 1.64 3.40
CA ILE A 174 -13.71 0.53 2.65
C ILE A 174 -14.76 -0.51 2.28
N GLY A 175 -15.51 -1.00 3.27
CA GLY A 175 -16.55 -2.00 3.06
C GLY A 175 -17.67 -1.46 2.15
N GLY A 176 -18.10 -0.22 2.35
CA GLY A 176 -19.11 0.44 1.53
C GLY A 176 -18.74 0.48 0.05
N TYR A 177 -17.50 0.87 -0.28
CA TYR A 177 -17.06 0.97 -1.67
C TYR A 177 -16.75 -0.41 -2.29
N GLY A 178 -15.91 -1.22 -1.63
CA GLY A 178 -15.48 -2.53 -2.13
C GLY A 178 -16.62 -3.53 -2.32
N ASN A 179 -17.54 -3.61 -1.35
CA ASN A 179 -18.70 -4.51 -1.43
C ASN A 179 -19.67 -4.09 -2.55
N CYS A 180 -19.84 -2.78 -2.82
CA CYS A 180 -20.70 -2.28 -3.88
C CYS A 180 -20.10 -2.45 -5.29
N LEU A 181 -18.78 -2.36 -5.43
CA LEU A 181 -18.07 -2.75 -6.66
C LEU A 181 -18.17 -4.26 -6.96
N GLY A 182 -18.35 -5.06 -5.92
CA GLY A 182 -18.24 -6.52 -5.99
C GLY A 182 -16.80 -6.99 -6.12
N LEU A 183 -15.89 -6.40 -5.33
CA LEU A 183 -14.50 -6.84 -5.19
C LEU A 183 -14.30 -7.47 -3.79
N PRO A 184 -13.69 -8.66 -3.69
CA PRO A 184 -13.36 -9.24 -2.40
C PRO A 184 -12.18 -8.48 -1.77
N ASN A 185 -12.32 -8.11 -0.51
CA ASN A 185 -11.16 -7.83 0.34
C ASN A 185 -10.51 -9.17 0.70
N ILE A 186 -9.20 -9.32 0.47
CA ILE A 186 -8.49 -10.59 0.72
C ILE A 186 -7.43 -10.53 1.83
N GLY A 187 -7.13 -9.34 2.37
CA GLY A 187 -6.02 -9.16 3.32
C GLY A 187 -5.73 -7.68 3.62
N GLY A 188 -4.65 -7.45 4.37
CA GLY A 188 -4.30 -6.14 4.90
C GLY A 188 -3.83 -6.24 6.35
N GLU A 189 -3.62 -5.11 7.00
CA GLU A 189 -3.08 -5.00 8.37
C GLU A 189 -3.91 -4.00 9.18
N VAL A 190 -3.92 -4.13 10.50
CA VAL A 190 -4.45 -3.09 11.40
C VAL A 190 -3.54 -2.98 12.62
N VAL A 191 -2.75 -1.92 12.68
CA VAL A 191 -1.81 -1.64 13.78
C VAL A 191 -2.19 -0.34 14.49
N PHE A 192 -2.09 -0.36 15.82
CA PHE A 192 -2.37 0.74 16.72
C PHE A 192 -1.07 1.21 17.39
N ASP A 193 -0.73 2.49 17.23
CA ASP A 193 0.39 3.13 17.91
C ASP A 193 0.11 4.62 18.15
N PRO A 194 0.42 5.18 19.34
CA PRO A 194 0.21 6.60 19.63
C PRO A 194 0.81 7.58 18.60
N CYS A 195 1.86 7.22 17.86
CA CYS A 195 2.45 8.12 16.87
C CYS A 195 1.53 8.47 15.68
N TYR A 196 0.54 7.62 15.36
CA TYR A 196 -0.43 7.89 14.28
C TYR A 196 -1.67 8.68 14.75
N GLN A 197 -1.72 9.14 16.01
CA GLN A 197 -2.98 9.64 16.62
C GLN A 197 -3.61 10.85 15.91
N GLY A 198 -2.80 11.73 15.31
CA GLY A 198 -3.26 12.85 14.46
C GLY A 198 -2.98 12.65 12.97
N ASN A 199 -2.44 11.48 12.58
CA ASN A 199 -2.05 11.13 11.21
C ASN A 199 -2.27 9.62 10.98
N PRO A 200 -3.53 9.14 10.96
CA PRO A 200 -3.82 7.76 10.61
C PRO A 200 -3.38 7.47 9.17
N LEU A 201 -2.88 6.26 8.92
CA LEU A 201 -2.54 5.82 7.58
C LEU A 201 -3.64 4.91 7.08
N VAL A 202 -4.20 5.27 5.93
CA VAL A 202 -5.29 4.57 5.26
C VAL A 202 -4.81 4.32 3.84
N ASN A 203 -4.10 3.20 3.69
CA ASN A 203 -3.62 2.75 2.41
C ASN A 203 -4.61 1.74 1.81
N ALA A 204 -4.70 1.71 0.49
CA ALA A 204 -5.52 0.75 -0.25
C ALA A 204 -4.69 0.16 -1.40
N LEU A 205 -4.78 -1.15 -1.60
CA LEU A 205 -4.22 -1.88 -2.73
C LEU A 205 -5.36 -2.50 -3.55
N SER A 206 -5.19 -2.52 -4.86
CA SER A 206 -6.04 -3.26 -5.79
C SER A 206 -5.21 -4.14 -6.72
N ILE A 207 -5.78 -5.28 -7.09
CA ILE A 207 -5.21 -6.26 -8.02
C ILE A 207 -6.11 -6.33 -9.25
N GLY A 208 -5.53 -6.33 -10.44
CA GLY A 208 -6.27 -6.58 -11.68
C GLY A 208 -5.62 -7.59 -12.60
N VAL A 209 -6.46 -8.29 -13.37
CA VAL A 209 -6.05 -9.29 -14.37
C VAL A 209 -6.25 -8.74 -15.77
N LEU A 210 -5.28 -8.97 -16.66
CA LEU A 210 -5.42 -8.72 -18.10
C LEU A 210 -4.70 -9.79 -18.94
N PRO A 211 -5.19 -10.11 -20.14
CA PRO A 211 -4.38 -10.77 -21.14
C PRO A 211 -3.13 -9.93 -21.44
N ALA A 212 -1.97 -10.56 -21.53
CA ALA A 212 -0.67 -9.88 -21.67
C ALA A 212 -0.56 -9.06 -22.98
N SER A 213 -1.42 -9.32 -23.97
CA SER A 213 -1.54 -8.55 -25.22
C SER A 213 -2.51 -7.35 -25.14
N ARG A 214 -3.17 -7.12 -23.99
CA ARG A 214 -4.22 -6.09 -23.79
C ARG A 214 -3.72 -4.87 -23.01
N LEU A 215 -2.45 -4.83 -22.60
CA LEU A 215 -1.85 -3.69 -21.90
C LEU A 215 -2.17 -2.37 -22.61
N GLN A 216 -2.89 -1.49 -21.91
CA GLN A 216 -3.23 -0.16 -22.45
C GLN A 216 -2.08 0.83 -22.23
N LYS A 217 -2.17 1.98 -22.90
CA LYS A 217 -1.23 3.11 -22.82
C LYS A 217 -1.98 4.38 -22.46
N LYS A 218 -1.30 5.31 -21.79
CA LYS A 218 -1.78 6.69 -21.59
C LYS A 218 -1.34 7.69 -22.65
N GLU A 219 -0.63 7.26 -23.70
CA GLU A 219 -0.11 8.18 -24.72
C GLU A 219 -1.22 8.75 -25.63
N ALA A 220 -1.40 10.08 -25.66
CA ALA A 220 -2.24 10.79 -26.63
C ALA A 220 -1.65 10.79 -28.06
N THR A 221 -1.41 9.63 -28.65
CA THR A 221 -0.93 9.55 -30.03
C THR A 221 -2.03 9.86 -31.05
N GLY A 222 -1.62 10.36 -32.22
CA GLY A 222 -2.48 10.58 -33.39
C GLY A 222 -3.13 11.97 -33.45
N ALA A 223 -2.66 12.82 -34.37
CA ALA A 223 -3.24 14.13 -34.64
C ALA A 223 -4.72 14.04 -35.06
N GLY A 224 -5.58 14.86 -34.47
CA GLY A 224 -7.03 14.86 -34.71
C GLY A 224 -7.80 13.77 -33.97
N ASN A 225 -7.16 12.93 -33.15
CA ASN A 225 -7.88 12.03 -32.26
C ASN A 225 -8.70 12.83 -31.23
N VAL A 226 -9.89 12.33 -30.92
CA VAL A 226 -10.87 13.00 -30.06
C VAL A 226 -10.55 12.72 -28.60
N VAL A 227 -10.50 13.78 -27.79
CA VAL A 227 -10.40 13.70 -26.34
C VAL A 227 -11.81 13.61 -25.76
N VAL A 228 -12.14 12.48 -25.13
CA VAL A 228 -13.47 12.16 -24.60
C VAL A 228 -13.39 11.99 -23.09
N LEU A 229 -14.24 12.69 -22.35
CA LEU A 229 -14.45 12.47 -20.91
C LEU A 229 -15.60 11.46 -20.73
N LEU A 230 -15.33 10.36 -20.03
CA LEU A 230 -16.28 9.28 -19.69
C LEU A 230 -16.56 9.29 -18.17
N GLY A 231 -17.81 9.05 -17.77
CA GLY A 231 -18.19 8.82 -16.37
C GLY A 231 -19.01 9.94 -15.73
N ALA A 232 -18.65 10.36 -14.52
CA ALA A 232 -19.38 11.31 -13.71
C ALA A 232 -19.38 12.76 -14.24
N LYS A 233 -20.23 13.60 -13.65
CA LYS A 233 -20.20 15.06 -13.84
C LYS A 233 -19.17 15.71 -12.92
N THR A 234 -18.47 16.69 -13.44
CA THR A 234 -17.49 17.50 -12.71
C THR A 234 -18.20 18.47 -11.75
N GLY A 235 -17.83 18.47 -10.47
CA GLY A 235 -18.36 19.33 -9.41
C GLY A 235 -17.24 19.91 -8.53
N ARG A 236 -17.59 20.67 -7.49
CA ARG A 236 -16.63 21.32 -6.56
C ARG A 236 -15.94 20.37 -5.56
N ASP A 237 -15.65 19.15 -5.98
CA ASP A 237 -15.11 18.09 -5.11
C ASP A 237 -13.58 18.17 -5.07
N GLY A 238 -12.98 18.09 -3.87
CA GLY A 238 -11.53 17.98 -3.65
C GLY A 238 -10.65 19.15 -4.15
N ILE A 239 -11.22 20.28 -4.57
CA ILE A 239 -10.43 21.41 -5.12
C ILE A 239 -9.42 21.90 -4.05
N GLY A 240 -8.12 21.77 -4.36
CA GLY A 240 -7.00 22.09 -3.46
C GLY A 240 -6.57 20.93 -2.54
N GLY A 241 -7.15 19.74 -2.65
CA GLY A 241 -6.80 18.55 -1.88
C GLY A 241 -5.33 18.18 -2.04
N VAL A 242 -4.90 17.91 -3.27
CA VAL A 242 -3.52 17.52 -3.61
C VAL A 242 -2.48 18.61 -3.31
N SER A 243 -2.77 19.89 -3.59
CA SER A 243 -1.79 20.99 -3.43
C SER A 243 -1.73 21.59 -2.02
N VAL A 244 -2.85 21.68 -1.29
CA VAL A 244 -2.91 22.37 0.01
C VAL A 244 -3.21 21.42 1.17
N LEU A 245 -4.01 20.37 0.99
CA LEU A 245 -4.37 19.45 2.08
C LEU A 245 -3.40 18.28 2.24
N ALA A 246 -2.79 17.80 1.15
CA ALA A 246 -1.84 16.67 1.15
C ALA A 246 -0.35 17.10 1.16
N SER A 247 -0.07 18.40 1.04
CA SER A 247 1.29 18.97 1.04
C SER A 247 1.55 19.94 2.21
N ALA A 248 0.70 19.93 3.25
CA ALA A 248 0.81 20.78 4.43
C ALA A 248 0.48 20.01 5.72
N THR A 249 1.01 20.47 6.85
CA THR A 249 0.86 19.82 8.16
C THR A 249 -0.44 20.20 8.86
N PHE A 250 -0.89 19.39 9.82
CA PHE A 250 -2.09 19.69 10.61
C PHE A 250 -1.86 20.75 11.70
N ASP A 251 -2.67 21.81 11.64
CA ASP A 251 -2.84 22.87 12.66
C ASP A 251 -4.25 22.83 13.28
N GLU A 252 -4.49 23.58 14.37
CA GLU A 252 -5.72 23.56 15.18
C GLU A 252 -7.01 24.01 14.44
N GLY A 253 -6.93 24.53 13.20
CA GLY A 253 -8.06 25.07 12.41
C GLY A 253 -8.72 24.09 11.43
N SER A 254 -8.58 22.78 11.63
CA SER A 254 -8.95 21.76 10.61
C SER A 254 -10.45 21.66 10.27
N ASP A 255 -11.35 22.08 11.17
CA ASP A 255 -12.81 21.91 11.01
C ASP A 255 -13.43 22.69 9.83
N GLU A 256 -12.84 23.82 9.42
CA GLU A 256 -13.36 24.63 8.31
C GLU A 256 -13.25 23.94 6.94
N ARG A 257 -12.46 22.86 6.85
CA ARG A 257 -12.10 22.18 5.59
C ARG A 257 -13.04 21.04 5.22
N ARG A 258 -13.95 20.63 6.10
CA ARG A 258 -14.93 19.54 5.88
C ARG A 258 -15.80 19.69 4.61
N PRO A 259 -16.22 20.89 4.14
CA PRO A 259 -17.12 21.01 2.98
C PRO A 259 -16.55 20.63 1.60
N SER A 260 -15.23 20.42 1.46
CA SER A 260 -14.57 20.11 0.19
C SER A 260 -14.33 18.61 -0.06
N VAL A 261 -14.74 17.75 0.88
CA VAL A 261 -14.48 16.30 0.84
C VAL A 261 -15.12 15.65 -0.38
N GLN A 262 -14.32 14.87 -1.11
CA GLN A 262 -14.77 14.04 -2.23
C GLN A 262 -15.80 13.01 -1.75
N VAL A 263 -16.86 12.74 -2.53
CA VAL A 263 -17.81 11.64 -2.28
C VAL A 263 -17.81 10.75 -3.52
N GLY A 264 -17.65 9.44 -3.33
CA GLY A 264 -17.63 8.47 -4.42
C GLY A 264 -18.96 7.72 -4.60
N ASP A 265 -19.25 7.34 -5.83
CA ASP A 265 -20.37 6.48 -6.24
C ASP A 265 -19.85 5.12 -6.79
N PRO A 266 -19.73 4.09 -5.95
CA PRO A 266 -19.23 2.77 -6.38
C PRO A 266 -20.17 2.08 -7.39
N PHE A 267 -21.44 2.47 -7.47
CA PHE A 267 -22.36 1.91 -8.47
C PHE A 267 -22.07 2.50 -9.86
N LEU A 268 -21.75 3.80 -9.93
CA LEU A 268 -21.28 4.44 -11.15
C LEU A 268 -19.90 3.91 -11.57
N GLU A 269 -18.98 3.68 -10.62
CA GLU A 269 -17.69 3.08 -10.93
C GLU A 269 -17.82 1.63 -11.43
N LYS A 270 -18.75 0.85 -10.88
CA LYS A 270 -19.03 -0.50 -11.41
C LYS A 270 -19.48 -0.46 -12.87
N LEU A 271 -20.30 0.50 -13.26
CA LEU A 271 -20.68 0.71 -14.67
C LEU A 271 -19.48 1.18 -15.52
N LEU A 272 -18.60 2.02 -14.96
CA LEU A 272 -17.38 2.52 -15.58
C LEU A 272 -16.39 1.38 -15.91
N ILE A 273 -16.20 0.44 -14.97
CA ILE A 273 -15.37 -0.76 -15.14
C ILE A 273 -15.85 -1.61 -16.32
N GLU A 274 -17.12 -2.02 -16.32
CA GLU A 274 -17.65 -2.90 -17.37
C GLU A 274 -17.67 -2.23 -18.75
N ALA A 275 -17.91 -0.91 -18.80
CA ALA A 275 -17.81 -0.12 -20.02
C ALA A 275 -16.38 -0.06 -20.57
N CYS A 276 -15.38 0.26 -19.73
CA CYS A 276 -13.99 0.35 -20.17
C CYS A 276 -13.45 -0.99 -20.67
N LEU A 277 -13.80 -2.09 -20.00
CA LEU A 277 -13.42 -3.43 -20.44
C LEU A 277 -14.01 -3.78 -21.81
N GLU A 278 -15.27 -3.42 -22.09
CA GLU A 278 -15.88 -3.57 -23.43
C GLU A 278 -15.22 -2.67 -24.50
N LEU A 279 -14.77 -1.45 -24.13
CA LEU A 279 -13.99 -0.59 -25.02
C LEU A 279 -12.63 -1.21 -25.39
N TYR A 280 -11.98 -1.90 -24.44
CA TYR A 280 -10.71 -2.62 -24.66
C TYR A 280 -10.91 -3.88 -25.49
N ASP A 281 -11.94 -4.69 -25.21
CA ASP A 281 -12.29 -5.89 -25.98
C ASP A 281 -12.62 -5.57 -27.46
N ALA A 282 -13.27 -4.42 -27.70
CA ALA A 282 -13.51 -3.91 -29.05
C ALA A 282 -12.28 -3.25 -29.70
N GLY A 283 -11.23 -2.94 -28.92
CA GLY A 283 -10.01 -2.27 -29.39
C GLY A 283 -10.28 -0.90 -30.01
N ILE A 284 -11.21 -0.12 -29.44
CA ILE A 284 -11.68 1.17 -30.01
C ILE A 284 -11.13 2.43 -29.31
N VAL A 285 -10.27 2.26 -28.31
CA VAL A 285 -9.54 3.32 -27.61
C VAL A 285 -8.07 3.32 -28.08
N VAL A 286 -7.45 4.50 -28.18
CA VAL A 286 -6.04 4.70 -28.57
C VAL A 286 -5.15 4.88 -27.34
N GLY A 287 -5.67 5.56 -26.31
CA GLY A 287 -5.07 5.66 -24.99
C GLY A 287 -6.12 6.06 -23.95
N ILE A 288 -5.85 5.74 -22.68
CA ILE A 288 -6.74 6.03 -21.54
C ILE A 288 -5.92 6.52 -20.35
N GLN A 289 -6.51 7.44 -19.58
CA GLN A 289 -6.02 7.88 -18.28
C GLN A 289 -7.21 7.96 -17.31
N ASP A 290 -7.00 7.67 -16.03
CA ASP A 290 -7.99 7.94 -14.98
C ASP A 290 -8.06 9.45 -14.65
N LEU A 291 -9.01 9.83 -13.79
CA LEU A 291 -9.04 11.13 -13.13
C LEU A 291 -9.05 10.93 -11.61
N GLY A 292 -7.88 10.64 -11.04
CA GLY A 292 -7.61 10.76 -9.60
C GLY A 292 -7.36 12.21 -9.15
N GLY A 293 -6.36 12.40 -8.28
CA GLY A 293 -5.92 13.72 -7.81
C GLY A 293 -5.57 14.68 -8.96
N ALA A 294 -5.81 15.98 -8.77
CA ALA A 294 -5.75 17.01 -9.81
C ALA A 294 -6.73 16.86 -10.99
N GLY A 295 -7.49 15.76 -11.10
CA GLY A 295 -8.56 15.56 -12.07
C GLY A 295 -8.17 15.83 -13.53
N LEU A 296 -8.91 16.75 -14.18
CA LEU A 296 -8.67 17.11 -15.58
C LEU A 296 -7.28 17.73 -15.81
N THR A 297 -6.67 18.37 -14.81
CA THR A 297 -5.32 18.94 -14.92
C THR A 297 -4.30 17.85 -15.17
N CYS A 298 -4.23 16.82 -14.32
CA CYS A 298 -3.33 15.69 -14.50
C CYS A 298 -3.66 14.96 -15.81
N ALA A 299 -4.91 14.52 -15.96
CA ALA A 299 -5.31 13.64 -17.06
C ALA A 299 -5.06 14.25 -18.45
N LEU A 300 -5.33 15.54 -18.67
CA LEU A 300 -5.02 16.19 -19.95
C LEU A 300 -3.51 16.38 -20.18
N THR A 301 -2.78 16.68 -19.11
CA THR A 301 -1.36 17.06 -19.20
C THR A 301 -0.45 15.86 -19.36
N GLU A 302 -0.57 14.83 -18.53
CA GLU A 302 0.27 13.62 -18.62
C GLU A 302 0.07 12.91 -19.96
N THR A 303 -1.19 12.71 -20.36
CA THR A 303 -1.58 12.02 -21.59
C THR A 303 -0.99 12.72 -22.83
N ALA A 304 -0.96 14.06 -22.83
CA ALA A 304 -0.33 14.87 -23.88
C ALA A 304 1.21 14.80 -23.84
N ALA A 305 1.80 14.98 -22.65
CA ALA A 305 3.25 15.00 -22.43
C ALA A 305 3.91 13.66 -22.78
N ALA A 306 3.33 12.53 -22.34
CA ALA A 306 3.83 11.19 -22.63
C ALA A 306 3.91 10.87 -24.14
N ALA A 307 3.03 11.47 -24.94
CA ALA A 307 3.05 11.34 -26.40
C ALA A 307 3.88 12.41 -27.14
N GLY A 308 4.41 13.43 -26.43
CA GLY A 308 5.04 14.60 -27.05
C GLY A 308 4.09 15.43 -27.92
N THR A 309 2.80 15.51 -27.52
CA THR A 309 1.73 16.17 -28.28
C THR A 309 1.16 17.38 -27.54
N GLY A 310 0.29 18.13 -28.21
CA GLY A 310 -0.59 19.12 -27.60
C GLY A 310 -2.06 18.68 -27.64
N MET A 311 -2.94 19.40 -26.97
CA MET A 311 -4.39 19.23 -27.06
C MET A 311 -5.11 20.57 -27.15
N ARG A 312 -6.24 20.61 -27.85
CA ARG A 312 -7.21 21.72 -27.79
C ARG A 312 -8.47 21.26 -27.07
N VAL A 313 -8.82 21.89 -25.95
CA VAL A 313 -9.96 21.49 -25.10
C VAL A 313 -10.92 22.65 -24.90
N THR A 314 -12.23 22.36 -24.93
CA THR A 314 -13.29 23.35 -24.69
C THR A 314 -14.03 23.02 -23.40
N LEU A 315 -13.84 23.82 -22.34
CA LEU A 315 -14.45 23.57 -21.03
C LEU A 315 -15.98 23.68 -21.06
N ASP A 316 -16.56 24.46 -21.99
CA ASP A 316 -18.01 24.57 -22.22
C ASP A 316 -18.67 23.23 -22.60
N LYS A 317 -17.88 22.19 -22.92
CA LYS A 317 -18.33 20.83 -23.22
C LYS A 317 -18.21 19.88 -22.02
N VAL A 318 -17.53 20.25 -20.94
CA VAL A 318 -17.36 19.39 -19.76
C VAL A 318 -18.73 19.27 -19.05
N PRO A 319 -19.24 18.05 -18.76
CA PRO A 319 -20.50 17.90 -18.05
C PRO A 319 -20.36 18.37 -16.59
N LEU A 320 -20.94 19.53 -16.25
CA LEU A 320 -20.89 20.09 -14.90
C LEU A 320 -22.08 19.64 -14.05
N ARG A 321 -21.82 19.43 -12.76
CA ARG A 321 -22.85 19.33 -11.69
C ARG A 321 -23.40 20.71 -11.34
N GLU A 322 -22.55 21.73 -11.41
CA GLU A 322 -22.87 23.13 -11.10
C GLU A 322 -22.50 24.03 -12.28
N ALA A 323 -23.49 24.72 -12.87
CA ALA A 323 -23.27 25.59 -14.04
C ALA A 323 -22.51 26.91 -13.71
N SER A 324 -22.21 27.15 -12.44
CA SER A 324 -21.48 28.30 -11.91
C SER A 324 -19.98 28.06 -11.74
N MET A 325 -19.46 26.87 -12.05
CA MET A 325 -18.01 26.60 -11.91
C MET A 325 -17.17 27.45 -12.87
N GLU A 326 -16.05 27.94 -12.35
CA GLU A 326 -15.05 28.70 -13.09
C GLU A 326 -13.98 27.77 -13.71
N PRO A 327 -13.23 28.21 -14.74
CA PRO A 327 -12.29 27.35 -15.47
C PRO A 327 -11.26 26.64 -14.59
N HIS A 328 -10.70 27.33 -13.60
CA HIS A 328 -9.72 26.77 -12.68
C HIS A 328 -10.34 25.68 -11.78
N GLU A 329 -11.61 25.84 -11.39
CA GLU A 329 -12.38 24.87 -10.59
C GLU A 329 -12.75 23.62 -11.39
N ILE A 330 -13.07 23.78 -12.68
CA ILE A 330 -13.36 22.67 -13.60
C ILE A 330 -12.08 21.83 -13.85
N LEU A 331 -10.92 22.50 -13.94
CA LEU A 331 -9.62 21.87 -14.16
C LEU A 331 -9.05 21.19 -12.91
N ALA A 332 -9.26 21.78 -11.72
CA ALA A 332 -8.77 21.29 -10.44
C ALA A 332 -9.74 20.33 -9.70
N SER A 333 -10.93 20.09 -10.25
CA SER A 333 -11.96 19.24 -9.64
C SER A 333 -11.56 17.77 -9.61
N GLU A 334 -11.60 17.20 -8.40
CA GLU A 334 -11.28 15.80 -8.07
C GLU A 334 -12.55 14.95 -7.91
N SER A 335 -13.64 15.31 -8.62
CA SER A 335 -14.84 14.47 -8.71
C SER A 335 -14.48 13.05 -9.15
N GLN A 336 -15.04 12.06 -8.47
CA GLN A 336 -14.70 10.65 -8.65
C GLN A 336 -15.33 10.06 -9.93
N GLU A 337 -15.08 8.78 -10.19
CA GLU A 337 -15.70 8.00 -11.29
C GLU A 337 -15.61 8.63 -12.70
N ARG A 338 -14.44 9.13 -13.09
CA ARG A 338 -14.17 9.68 -14.43
C ARG A 338 -12.92 9.04 -15.06
N MET A 339 -12.97 8.84 -16.38
CA MET A 339 -11.82 8.46 -17.23
C MET A 339 -11.69 9.40 -18.43
N LEU A 340 -10.46 9.65 -18.87
CA LEU A 340 -10.14 10.33 -20.12
C LEU A 340 -9.80 9.30 -21.20
N LEU A 341 -10.45 9.38 -22.36
CA LEU A 341 -10.19 8.51 -23.51
C LEU A 341 -9.64 9.32 -24.69
N ILE A 342 -8.66 8.78 -25.39
CA ILE A 342 -8.18 9.24 -26.70
C ILE A 342 -8.74 8.29 -27.76
N VAL A 343 -9.50 8.82 -28.73
CA VAL A 343 -10.36 8.03 -29.61
C VAL A 343 -10.23 8.45 -31.08
N ASP A 344 -10.04 7.49 -31.98
CA ASP A 344 -10.13 7.68 -33.44
C ASP A 344 -11.49 8.29 -33.82
N PRO A 345 -11.57 9.41 -34.56
CA PRO A 345 -12.85 10.03 -34.95
C PRO A 345 -13.82 9.08 -35.67
N ALA A 346 -13.32 8.10 -36.42
CA ALA A 346 -14.14 7.08 -37.07
C ALA A 346 -14.72 6.03 -36.10
N ARG A 347 -14.15 5.93 -34.88
CA ARG A 347 -14.58 5.03 -33.80
C ARG A 347 -15.40 5.72 -32.72
N LEU A 348 -15.39 7.05 -32.62
CA LEU A 348 -16.15 7.82 -31.63
C LEU A 348 -17.61 7.37 -31.48
N GLY A 349 -18.31 7.13 -32.60
CA GLY A 349 -19.71 6.66 -32.58
C GLY A 349 -19.91 5.29 -31.92
N GLN A 350 -18.88 4.45 -31.87
CA GLN A 350 -18.88 3.15 -31.18
C GLN A 350 -18.66 3.35 -29.68
N VAL A 351 -17.70 4.20 -29.29
CA VAL A 351 -17.43 4.56 -27.88
C VAL A 351 -18.67 5.18 -27.22
N LEU A 352 -19.33 6.13 -27.89
CA LEU A 352 -20.59 6.73 -27.43
C LEU A 352 -21.73 5.69 -27.35
N GLY A 353 -21.69 4.64 -28.18
CA GLY A 353 -22.62 3.52 -28.13
C GLY A 353 -22.44 2.65 -26.88
N VAL A 354 -21.19 2.30 -26.55
CA VAL A 354 -20.85 1.54 -25.32
C VAL A 354 -21.17 2.35 -24.07
N ALA A 355 -20.78 3.63 -24.00
CA ALA A 355 -21.13 4.49 -22.87
C ALA A 355 -22.66 4.55 -22.64
N LYS A 356 -23.44 4.74 -23.72
CA LYS A 356 -24.91 4.73 -23.67
C LYS A 356 -25.49 3.37 -23.24
N LYS A 357 -24.89 2.24 -23.63
CA LYS A 357 -25.30 0.89 -23.22
C LYS A 357 -25.21 0.72 -21.70
N TRP A 358 -24.14 1.25 -21.09
CA TRP A 358 -23.89 1.20 -19.64
C TRP A 358 -24.47 2.38 -18.85
N GLY A 359 -25.21 3.30 -19.51
CA GLY A 359 -25.83 4.46 -18.85
C GLY A 359 -24.88 5.61 -18.52
N LEU A 360 -23.62 5.55 -18.96
CA LEU A 360 -22.59 6.54 -18.68
C LEU A 360 -22.70 7.77 -19.58
N LEU A 361 -22.25 8.92 -19.07
CA LEU A 361 -21.96 10.08 -19.91
C LEU A 361 -20.62 9.86 -20.63
N ALA A 362 -20.57 10.16 -21.92
CA ALA A 362 -19.33 10.25 -22.69
C ALA A 362 -19.40 11.48 -23.59
N THR A 363 -18.45 12.41 -23.43
CA THR A 363 -18.49 13.72 -24.09
C THR A 363 -17.15 14.07 -24.72
N ALA A 364 -17.15 14.37 -26.02
CA ALA A 364 -15.99 14.84 -26.76
C ALA A 364 -15.64 16.28 -26.36
N ILE A 365 -14.69 16.46 -25.44
CA ILE A 365 -14.28 17.76 -24.90
C ILE A 365 -13.21 18.46 -25.75
N GLY A 366 -12.39 17.71 -26.50
CA GLY A 366 -11.25 18.26 -27.23
C GLY A 366 -10.70 17.39 -28.36
N GLU A 367 -9.54 17.80 -28.89
CA GLU A 367 -8.77 17.11 -29.94
C GLU A 367 -7.26 17.08 -29.60
N VAL A 368 -6.58 16.01 -30.01
CA VAL A 368 -5.11 15.87 -29.99
C VAL A 368 -4.50 16.63 -31.17
N THR A 369 -3.37 17.30 -30.94
CA THR A 369 -2.72 18.18 -31.93
C THR A 369 -1.21 17.98 -31.96
N THR A 370 -0.62 18.02 -33.15
CA THR A 370 0.83 17.83 -33.36
C THR A 370 1.60 19.11 -33.70
N ASP A 371 0.89 20.14 -34.14
CA ASP A 371 1.49 21.22 -34.94
C ASP A 371 2.05 22.37 -34.07
N ASP A 372 1.66 22.38 -32.80
CA ASP A 372 1.87 23.47 -31.83
C ASP A 372 2.46 22.95 -30.50
N THR A 373 2.25 21.66 -30.17
CA THR A 373 2.67 21.02 -28.90
C THR A 373 2.19 21.75 -27.63
N ARG A 374 1.05 22.44 -27.71
CA ARG A 374 0.42 23.20 -26.62
C ARG A 374 -0.74 22.42 -25.99
N LEU A 375 -0.90 22.50 -24.67
CA LEU A 375 -2.21 22.30 -24.05
C LEU A 375 -2.93 23.65 -24.04
N ALA A 376 -3.83 23.83 -25.00
CA ALA A 376 -4.61 25.05 -25.20
C ALA A 376 -6.06 24.81 -24.79
N ILE A 377 -6.53 25.50 -23.75
CA ILE A 377 -7.87 25.31 -23.18
C ILE A 377 -8.67 26.60 -23.28
N THR A 378 -9.88 26.48 -23.82
CA THR A 378 -10.83 27.59 -24.03
C THR A 378 -12.07 27.47 -23.16
N TRP A 379 -12.59 28.61 -22.70
CA TRP A 379 -13.88 28.76 -22.01
C TRP A 379 -14.63 29.95 -22.60
N ARG A 380 -15.90 29.77 -22.98
CA ARG A 380 -16.78 30.81 -23.54
C ARG A 380 -16.16 31.57 -24.73
N GLY A 381 -15.33 30.88 -25.52
CA GLY A 381 -14.62 31.42 -26.68
C GLY A 381 -13.31 32.17 -26.39
N GLN A 382 -12.88 32.25 -25.12
CA GLN A 382 -11.62 32.87 -24.70
C GLN A 382 -10.59 31.79 -24.31
N THR A 383 -9.30 31.99 -24.60
CA THR A 383 -8.22 31.09 -24.15
C THR A 383 -7.86 31.39 -22.69
N VAL A 384 -7.98 30.38 -21.83
CA VAL A 384 -7.74 30.46 -20.38
C VAL A 384 -6.50 29.69 -19.94
N VAL A 385 -6.01 28.76 -20.75
CA VAL A 385 -4.75 28.03 -20.57
C VAL A 385 -4.05 27.92 -21.92
N ASP A 386 -2.76 28.23 -21.96
CA ASP A 386 -1.84 27.95 -23.07
C ASP A 386 -0.47 27.60 -22.49
N VAL A 387 -0.25 26.30 -22.24
CA VAL A 387 0.94 25.77 -21.55
C VAL A 387 1.64 24.66 -22.35
N PRO A 388 2.97 24.50 -22.23
CA PRO A 388 3.63 23.26 -22.63
C PRO A 388 3.20 22.12 -21.70
N PRO A 389 2.73 20.95 -22.20
CA PRO A 389 2.35 19.84 -21.32
C PRO A 389 3.52 19.34 -20.47
N GLY A 390 4.70 19.19 -21.08
CA GLY A 390 5.91 18.75 -20.40
C GLY A 390 6.41 19.73 -19.32
N SER A 391 6.05 21.02 -19.34
CA SER A 391 6.53 21.93 -18.31
C SER A 391 5.77 21.82 -16.98
N LEU A 392 4.58 21.21 -17.01
CA LEU A 392 3.81 20.84 -15.82
C LEU A 392 4.30 19.51 -15.21
N VAL A 393 4.77 18.56 -16.03
CA VAL A 393 5.12 17.17 -15.63
C VAL A 393 6.63 16.93 -15.52
N ASP A 394 7.38 17.23 -16.59
CA ASP A 394 8.81 16.92 -16.72
C ASP A 394 9.69 18.01 -16.11
N ASP A 395 9.37 19.28 -16.36
CA ASP A 395 10.12 20.42 -15.80
C ASP A 395 9.83 20.67 -14.31
N GLY A 396 9.00 19.86 -13.64
CA GLY A 396 8.69 20.03 -12.21
C GLY A 396 9.95 20.20 -11.33
N PRO A 397 9.86 20.93 -10.21
CA PRO A 397 10.95 21.08 -9.26
C PRO A 397 11.45 19.71 -8.77
N VAL A 398 12.76 19.58 -8.56
CA VAL A 398 13.38 18.37 -8.01
C VAL A 398 14.43 18.80 -6.99
N TYR A 399 14.15 18.56 -5.71
CA TYR A 399 14.96 18.99 -4.59
C TYR A 399 15.93 17.91 -4.12
N ALA A 400 17.20 18.27 -4.02
CA ALA A 400 18.14 17.57 -3.14
C ALA A 400 17.99 18.17 -1.73
N ARG A 401 16.91 17.78 -1.03
CA ARG A 401 16.63 18.23 0.35
C ARG A 401 17.82 17.89 1.28
N PRO A 402 18.12 18.71 2.30
CA PRO A 402 19.16 18.37 3.27
C PRO A 402 18.81 17.08 4.03
N MET A 403 19.83 16.30 4.41
CA MET A 403 19.68 15.08 5.20
C MET A 403 20.60 15.12 6.41
N ARG A 404 20.12 14.65 7.58
CA ARG A 404 20.89 14.56 8.82
C ARG A 404 20.45 13.34 9.62
N GLU A 405 21.38 12.45 9.93
CA GLU A 405 21.14 11.35 10.86
C GLU A 405 20.74 11.88 12.27
N PRO A 406 19.72 11.31 12.95
CA PRO A 406 19.37 11.65 14.32
C PRO A 406 20.53 11.43 15.29
N SER A 407 20.97 12.50 15.98
CA SER A 407 22.16 12.48 16.85
C SER A 407 22.00 11.60 18.10
N ASP A 408 20.76 11.25 18.44
CA ASP A 408 20.32 10.42 19.55
C ASP A 408 20.09 8.95 19.15
N ARG A 409 20.13 8.59 17.85
CA ARG A 409 19.97 7.20 17.36
C ARG A 409 20.84 6.20 18.12
N ILE A 410 22.09 6.56 18.43
CA ILE A 410 23.02 5.70 19.17
C ILE A 410 22.62 5.50 20.65
N LEU A 411 21.85 6.42 21.23
CA LEU A 411 21.29 6.28 22.58
C LEU A 411 20.03 5.41 22.55
N VAL A 412 19.14 5.65 21.58
CA VAL A 412 17.96 4.81 21.33
C VAL A 412 18.38 3.36 21.08
N GLN A 413 19.37 3.12 20.20
CA GLN A 413 19.89 1.78 19.91
C GLN A 413 20.70 1.14 21.07
N ALA A 414 21.08 1.91 22.09
CA ALA A 414 21.73 1.38 23.29
C ALA A 414 20.73 0.97 24.40
N ASP A 415 19.52 1.53 24.41
CA ASP A 415 18.45 1.19 25.36
C ASP A 415 17.72 -0.09 24.92
N ARG A 416 18.32 -1.25 25.19
CA ARG A 416 17.94 -2.54 24.59
C ARG A 416 16.86 -3.29 25.36
N ALA A 417 15.81 -3.71 24.66
CA ALA A 417 14.72 -4.51 25.22
C ALA A 417 15.20 -5.86 25.80
N GLU A 418 16.28 -6.44 25.26
CA GLU A 418 16.91 -7.64 25.81
C GLU A 418 17.29 -7.53 27.30
N THR A 419 17.42 -6.31 27.85
CA THR A 419 17.76 -6.04 29.25
C THR A 419 16.56 -5.89 30.20
N LEU A 420 15.34 -5.87 29.66
CA LEU A 420 14.10 -5.73 30.43
C LEU A 420 13.77 -6.98 31.26
N THR A 421 12.79 -6.88 32.16
CA THR A 421 12.47 -7.94 33.13
C THR A 421 11.59 -9.02 32.49
N ARG A 422 12.25 -10.09 32.04
CA ARG A 422 11.62 -11.25 31.41
C ARG A 422 10.86 -12.14 32.42
N PRO A 423 9.72 -12.77 32.03
CA PRO A 423 9.13 -13.88 32.78
C PRO A 423 10.10 -15.06 32.88
N ARG A 424 10.01 -15.85 33.96
CA ARG A 424 10.97 -16.94 34.29
C ARG A 424 10.32 -18.27 34.64
N THR A 425 9.02 -18.27 34.89
CA THR A 425 8.22 -19.43 35.30
C THR A 425 7.11 -19.69 34.29
N GLY A 426 6.60 -20.93 34.27
CA GLY A 426 5.51 -21.33 33.40
C GLY A 426 4.27 -20.45 33.52
N ASP A 427 3.91 -20.02 34.74
CA ASP A 427 2.77 -19.15 34.99
C ASP A 427 3.00 -17.72 34.47
N GLU A 428 4.19 -17.13 34.66
CA GLU A 428 4.51 -15.81 34.10
C GLU A 428 4.56 -15.84 32.55
N LEU A 429 5.03 -16.93 31.94
CA LEU A 429 5.00 -17.14 30.48
C LEU A 429 3.57 -17.27 29.96
N ARG A 430 2.70 -17.97 30.72
CA ARG A 430 1.27 -18.14 30.43
C ARG A 430 0.52 -16.81 30.47
N GLU A 431 0.76 -16.00 31.50
CA GLU A 431 0.20 -14.66 31.62
C GLU A 431 0.72 -13.75 30.51
N THR A 432 2.02 -13.79 30.20
CA THR A 432 2.63 -13.03 29.10
C THR A 432 1.94 -13.32 27.75
N LEU A 433 1.69 -14.60 27.44
CA LEU A 433 1.00 -15.01 26.21
C LEU A 433 -0.44 -14.50 26.18
N LEU A 434 -1.19 -14.60 27.28
CA LEU A 434 -2.58 -14.12 27.33
C LEU A 434 -2.68 -12.59 27.25
N THR A 435 -1.74 -11.85 27.84
CA THR A 435 -1.65 -10.39 27.70
C THR A 435 -1.31 -10.00 26.25
N LEU A 436 -0.40 -10.73 25.60
CA LEU A 436 -0.05 -10.47 24.20
C LEU A 436 -1.19 -10.81 23.24
N ALA A 437 -1.82 -11.99 23.34
CA ALA A 437 -2.96 -12.34 22.50
C ALA A 437 -4.14 -11.37 22.63
N ALA A 438 -4.25 -10.64 23.74
CA ALA A 438 -5.25 -9.59 23.95
C ALA A 438 -4.78 -8.17 23.56
N SER A 439 -3.54 -7.96 23.09
CA SER A 439 -3.04 -6.65 22.64
C SER A 439 -3.82 -6.18 21.39
N PRO A 440 -4.03 -4.87 21.17
CA PRO A 440 -4.70 -4.39 19.96
C PRO A 440 -4.04 -4.86 18.64
N ASN A 441 -2.73 -5.00 18.63
CA ASN A 441 -1.96 -5.41 17.45
C ASN A 441 -2.02 -6.92 17.22
N LEU A 442 -2.11 -7.74 18.28
CA LEU A 442 -2.10 -9.21 18.22
C LEU A 442 -3.49 -9.86 18.38
N CYS A 443 -4.52 -9.13 18.80
CA CYS A 443 -5.88 -9.66 18.89
C CYS A 443 -6.53 -9.91 17.51
N ASP A 444 -7.59 -10.72 17.52
CA ASP A 444 -8.42 -11.04 16.36
C ASP A 444 -8.90 -9.78 15.61
N LYS A 445 -8.68 -9.78 14.29
CA LYS A 445 -9.09 -8.69 13.39
C LYS A 445 -10.47 -8.90 12.76
N SER A 446 -11.20 -9.96 13.11
CA SER A 446 -12.52 -10.26 12.55
C SER A 446 -13.54 -9.13 12.73
N TRP A 447 -13.44 -8.33 13.79
CA TRP A 447 -14.26 -7.11 13.94
C TRP A 447 -14.16 -6.16 12.74
N VAL A 448 -12.98 -6.05 12.12
CA VAL A 448 -12.77 -5.31 10.87
C VAL A 448 -13.20 -6.16 9.68
N THR A 449 -12.60 -7.35 9.51
CA THR A 449 -12.65 -8.09 8.24
C THR A 449 -14.00 -8.75 7.94
N GLU A 450 -14.87 -8.93 8.94
CA GLU A 450 -16.24 -9.44 8.71
C GLU A 450 -17.22 -8.36 8.20
N GLN A 451 -16.78 -7.10 8.12
CA GLN A 451 -17.52 -6.02 7.46
C GLN A 451 -17.24 -5.95 5.94
N TYR A 452 -16.32 -6.77 5.44
CA TYR A 452 -15.93 -6.86 4.02
C TYR A 452 -16.42 -8.16 3.38
N ASP A 453 -16.82 -8.10 2.10
CA ASP A 453 -16.97 -9.30 1.28
C ASP A 453 -15.58 -9.88 0.94
N ARG A 454 -15.50 -11.21 0.87
CA ARG A 454 -14.29 -11.99 0.54
C ARG A 454 -14.57 -13.20 -0.35
N TYR A 455 -15.77 -13.29 -0.92
CA TYR A 455 -16.26 -14.45 -1.69
C TYR A 455 -16.81 -14.07 -3.08
N VAL A 456 -17.14 -12.80 -3.32
CA VAL A 456 -17.58 -12.30 -4.62
C VAL A 456 -16.56 -12.62 -5.71
N LEU A 457 -17.05 -12.83 -6.94
CA LEU A 457 -16.34 -13.45 -8.07
C LEU A 457 -15.99 -14.95 -7.89
N GLY A 458 -16.10 -15.54 -6.70
CA GLY A 458 -15.94 -17.00 -6.48
C GLY A 458 -14.50 -17.54 -6.61
N ASN A 459 -13.51 -16.64 -6.65
CA ASN A 459 -12.11 -16.95 -6.95
C ASN A 459 -11.16 -16.85 -5.75
N THR A 460 -11.59 -16.30 -4.61
CA THR A 460 -10.82 -16.34 -3.36
C THR A 460 -10.56 -17.77 -2.91
N VAL A 461 -9.30 -18.09 -2.60
CA VAL A 461 -8.85 -19.41 -2.13
C VAL A 461 -8.36 -19.33 -0.68
N LEU A 462 -7.59 -18.29 -0.35
CA LEU A 462 -7.22 -17.90 1.01
C LEU A 462 -7.47 -16.39 1.17
N ALA A 463 -7.85 -15.98 2.37
CA ALA A 463 -8.04 -14.60 2.79
C ALA A 463 -7.97 -14.54 4.32
N GLN A 464 -8.02 -13.34 4.91
CA GLN A 464 -7.94 -13.08 6.35
C GLN A 464 -8.65 -14.16 7.20
N PRO A 465 -7.99 -14.73 8.23
CA PRO A 465 -6.69 -14.35 8.81
C PRO A 465 -5.46 -15.08 8.23
N GLU A 466 -5.55 -15.78 7.09
CA GLU A 466 -4.39 -16.50 6.49
C GLU A 466 -3.26 -15.52 6.09
N ASP A 467 -1.99 -15.96 6.13
CA ASP A 467 -0.78 -15.12 6.02
C ASP A 467 -0.75 -14.20 4.78
N ALA A 468 -1.32 -14.65 3.66
CA ALA A 468 -1.47 -13.87 2.44
C ALA A 468 -2.80 -14.19 1.74
N GLY A 469 -3.37 -13.17 1.09
CA GLY A 469 -4.57 -13.33 0.27
C GLY A 469 -4.24 -14.06 -1.02
N VAL A 470 -4.98 -15.13 -1.34
CA VAL A 470 -4.77 -15.96 -2.54
C VAL A 470 -6.03 -15.99 -3.40
N ILE A 471 -5.89 -15.65 -4.68
CA ILE A 471 -6.98 -15.68 -5.67
C ILE A 471 -6.61 -16.58 -6.86
N ARG A 472 -7.57 -17.39 -7.29
CA ARG A 472 -7.53 -18.16 -8.55
C ARG A 472 -7.76 -17.20 -9.72
N ILE A 473 -6.88 -17.24 -10.71
CA ILE A 473 -6.95 -16.40 -11.91
C ILE A 473 -7.49 -17.18 -13.12
N ASP A 474 -7.19 -18.48 -13.20
CA ASP A 474 -7.76 -19.39 -14.20
C ASP A 474 -8.32 -20.66 -13.56
N GLU A 475 -9.45 -21.14 -14.09
CA GLU A 475 -10.15 -22.33 -13.60
C GLU A 475 -9.73 -23.63 -14.32
N GLU A 476 -9.13 -23.55 -15.53
CA GLU A 476 -8.71 -24.75 -16.28
C GLU A 476 -7.32 -25.25 -15.84
N SER A 477 -6.35 -24.34 -15.69
CA SER A 477 -5.01 -24.65 -15.16
C SER A 477 -4.91 -24.64 -13.64
N GLY A 478 -5.83 -23.93 -12.96
CA GLY A 478 -5.75 -23.64 -11.52
C GLY A 478 -4.82 -22.48 -11.17
N LEU A 479 -4.18 -21.83 -12.14
CA LEU A 479 -3.23 -20.72 -11.94
C LEU A 479 -3.79 -19.63 -11.00
N GLY A 480 -2.99 -19.20 -10.04
CA GLY A 480 -3.36 -18.16 -9.07
C GLY A 480 -2.24 -17.21 -8.70
N VAL A 481 -2.59 -16.18 -7.94
CA VAL A 481 -1.64 -15.27 -7.30
C VAL A 481 -1.90 -15.14 -5.81
N ALA A 482 -0.82 -14.91 -5.06
CA ALA A 482 -0.82 -14.65 -3.63
C ALA A 482 -0.26 -13.25 -3.36
N ILE A 483 -0.72 -12.56 -2.32
CA ILE A 483 -0.23 -11.22 -1.98
C ILE A 483 -0.31 -10.92 -0.47
N SER A 484 0.77 -10.29 0.03
CA SER A 484 0.86 -9.73 1.38
C SER A 484 1.20 -8.24 1.31
N LEU A 485 0.92 -7.52 2.40
CA LEU A 485 1.22 -6.09 2.62
C LEU A 485 1.65 -5.91 4.07
N ASP A 486 2.89 -5.48 4.29
CA ASP A 486 3.52 -5.55 5.60
C ASP A 486 4.33 -4.27 5.87
N GLY A 487 4.36 -3.77 7.10
CA GLY A 487 5.07 -2.53 7.43
C GLY A 487 5.17 -2.18 8.91
N ASN A 488 6.06 -2.84 9.65
CA ASN A 488 6.34 -2.50 11.06
C ASN A 488 7.13 -1.17 11.20
N GLY A 489 6.42 -0.10 11.53
CA GLY A 489 6.98 1.25 11.71
C GLY A 489 7.92 1.40 12.92
N ARG A 490 7.84 0.52 13.93
CA ARG A 490 8.76 0.56 15.09
C ARG A 490 10.15 0.10 14.70
N PHE A 491 10.26 -0.98 13.93
CA PHE A 491 11.56 -1.42 13.39
C PHE A 491 12.19 -0.34 12.51
N ALA A 492 11.40 0.30 11.64
CA ALA A 492 11.87 1.39 10.79
C ALA A 492 12.17 2.69 11.57
N LYS A 493 11.60 2.91 12.76
CA LYS A 493 12.00 4.02 13.65
C LYS A 493 13.30 3.74 14.39
N LEU A 494 13.59 2.49 14.77
CA LEU A 494 14.88 2.10 15.37
C LEU A 494 16.01 2.07 14.34
N ASP A 495 15.72 1.64 13.11
CA ASP A 495 16.68 1.60 11.99
C ASP A 495 15.94 1.61 10.64
N PRO A 496 15.84 2.75 9.91
CA PRO A 496 14.99 2.85 8.72
C PRO A 496 15.46 1.97 7.56
N TYR A 497 16.78 1.80 7.39
CA TYR A 497 17.35 0.90 6.37
C TYR A 497 17.01 -0.56 6.66
N THR A 498 17.13 -0.99 7.91
CA THR A 498 16.86 -2.38 8.31
C THR A 498 15.35 -2.65 8.39
N GLY A 499 14.55 -1.72 8.92
CA GLY A 499 13.09 -1.82 8.97
C GLY A 499 12.44 -1.95 7.58
N ALA A 500 12.92 -1.20 6.58
CA ALA A 500 12.47 -1.35 5.20
C ALA A 500 12.85 -2.72 4.58
N LYS A 501 13.98 -3.32 5.00
CA LYS A 501 14.32 -4.71 4.65
C LYS A 501 13.52 -5.76 5.42
N LEU A 502 13.09 -5.46 6.65
CA LEU A 502 12.25 -6.34 7.46
C LEU A 502 10.82 -6.41 6.90
N ALA A 503 10.19 -5.27 6.57
CA ALA A 503 8.89 -5.24 5.89
C ALA A 503 8.90 -6.01 4.55
N LEU A 504 10.00 -5.92 3.78
CA LEU A 504 10.19 -6.73 2.57
C LEU A 504 10.34 -8.24 2.87
N ALA A 505 11.08 -8.60 3.93
CA ALA A 505 11.28 -9.99 4.35
C ALA A 505 9.97 -10.64 4.81
N GLU A 506 9.19 -9.90 5.60
CA GLU A 506 7.88 -10.27 6.13
C GLU A 506 6.88 -10.51 4.99
N ALA A 507 6.69 -9.53 4.10
CA ALA A 507 5.83 -9.68 2.92
C ALA A 507 6.25 -10.80 1.98
N TYR A 508 7.55 -11.00 1.78
CA TYR A 508 8.09 -12.14 1.03
C TYR A 508 7.74 -13.48 1.67
N ARG A 509 7.89 -13.57 3.01
CA ARG A 509 7.68 -14.77 3.82
C ARG A 509 6.20 -15.13 3.94
N ASN A 510 5.32 -14.15 4.12
CA ASN A 510 3.86 -14.32 4.15
C ASN A 510 3.33 -14.86 2.82
N VAL A 511 3.76 -14.30 1.69
CA VAL A 511 3.46 -14.86 0.36
C VAL A 511 4.01 -16.29 0.22
N ALA A 512 5.25 -16.55 0.65
CA ALA A 512 5.88 -17.86 0.52
C ALA A 512 5.30 -18.93 1.47
N ALA A 513 4.74 -18.55 2.62
CA ALA A 513 4.06 -19.46 3.55
C ALA A 513 2.87 -20.17 2.88
N THR A 514 2.16 -19.46 1.99
CA THR A 514 1.07 -20.06 1.19
C THR A 514 1.55 -21.09 0.15
N GLY A 515 2.86 -21.23 -0.08
CA GLY A 515 3.46 -22.06 -1.13
C GLY A 515 3.61 -21.35 -2.48
N ALA A 516 3.23 -20.08 -2.58
CA ALA A 516 3.46 -19.25 -3.76
C ALA A 516 4.95 -18.88 -3.94
N VAL A 517 5.36 -18.62 -5.17
CA VAL A 517 6.70 -18.07 -5.48
C VAL A 517 6.59 -16.55 -5.55
N PRO A 518 7.25 -15.76 -4.66
CA PRO A 518 7.30 -14.30 -4.77
C PRO A 518 8.02 -13.84 -6.04
N VAL A 519 7.47 -12.83 -6.74
CA VAL A 519 7.98 -12.39 -8.06
C VAL A 519 8.14 -10.88 -8.24
N ALA A 520 7.48 -10.05 -7.41
CA ALA A 520 7.40 -8.61 -7.63
C ALA A 520 6.98 -7.85 -6.36
N VAL A 521 7.30 -6.55 -6.31
CA VAL A 521 7.09 -5.68 -5.13
C VAL A 521 6.35 -4.40 -5.52
N THR A 522 5.44 -3.93 -4.67
CA THR A 522 4.90 -2.57 -4.64
C THR A 522 5.16 -1.95 -3.26
N ASN A 523 5.03 -0.63 -3.09
CA ASN A 523 5.25 0.02 -1.80
C ASN A 523 4.45 1.31 -1.61
N CYS A 524 4.08 1.61 -0.37
CA CYS A 524 3.51 2.89 0.05
C CYS A 524 4.39 3.48 1.16
N LEU A 525 5.18 4.50 0.82
CA LEU A 525 6.17 5.09 1.71
C LEU A 525 5.53 6.25 2.49
N ASN A 526 5.15 6.00 3.75
CA ASN A 526 4.48 6.97 4.61
C ASN A 526 5.46 7.61 5.61
N PHE A 527 5.66 8.93 5.50
CA PHE A 527 6.65 9.72 6.24
C PHE A 527 6.10 11.11 6.61
N GLY A 528 6.77 11.79 7.55
CA GLY A 528 6.51 13.19 7.91
C GLY A 528 6.96 14.20 6.82
N SER A 529 7.22 15.44 7.20
CA SER A 529 7.70 16.48 6.28
C SER A 529 9.11 16.19 5.75
N PRO A 530 9.34 16.18 4.42
CA PRO A 530 10.68 16.05 3.83
C PRO A 530 11.56 17.30 4.00
N GLU A 531 11.04 18.32 4.69
CA GLU A 531 11.77 19.54 5.02
C GLU A 531 12.54 19.44 6.34
N ASP A 532 12.20 18.47 7.21
CA ASP A 532 13.08 18.08 8.32
C ASP A 532 14.21 17.18 7.78
N PRO A 533 15.49 17.57 7.94
CA PRO A 533 16.61 16.75 7.51
C PRO A 533 16.67 15.36 8.16
N HIS A 534 16.03 15.15 9.31
CA HIS A 534 15.92 13.84 9.95
C HIS A 534 14.92 12.94 9.23
N VAL A 535 13.70 13.40 8.97
CA VAL A 535 12.68 12.64 8.24
C VAL A 535 13.15 12.35 6.81
N MET A 536 13.80 13.32 6.16
CA MET A 536 14.38 13.15 4.83
C MET A 536 15.49 12.08 4.81
N TRP A 537 16.30 11.99 5.88
CA TRP A 537 17.30 10.94 6.05
C TRP A 537 16.66 9.56 6.31
N GLU A 538 15.62 9.50 7.16
CA GLU A 538 14.86 8.27 7.43
C GLU A 538 14.22 7.72 6.13
N PHE A 539 13.64 8.59 5.31
CA PHE A 539 13.11 8.23 3.98
C PHE A 539 14.21 7.73 3.03
N ALA A 540 15.32 8.46 2.93
CA ALA A 540 16.41 8.09 2.02
C ALA A 540 17.03 6.73 2.37
N GLU A 541 17.18 6.44 3.66
CA GLU A 541 17.68 5.15 4.16
C GLU A 541 16.66 4.02 3.97
N ALA A 542 15.37 4.27 4.18
CA ALA A 542 14.31 3.27 3.92
C ALA A 542 14.22 2.91 2.43
N VAL A 543 14.24 3.89 1.52
CA VAL A 543 14.29 3.66 0.06
C VAL A 543 15.56 2.89 -0.33
N ARG A 544 16.70 3.21 0.28
CA ARG A 544 17.96 2.47 0.07
C ARG A 544 17.85 1.03 0.56
N GLY A 545 17.22 0.80 1.72
CA GLY A 545 16.96 -0.51 2.30
C GLY A 545 16.11 -1.40 1.41
N LEU A 546 14.95 -0.90 0.99
CA LEU A 546 14.04 -1.60 0.09
C LEU A 546 14.71 -1.88 -1.26
N ALA A 547 15.41 -0.90 -1.86
CA ALA A 547 16.09 -1.10 -3.15
C ALA A 547 17.25 -2.11 -3.07
N ASP A 548 18.05 -2.07 -2.00
CA ASP A 548 19.11 -3.07 -1.74
C ASP A 548 18.51 -4.47 -1.47
N GLY A 549 17.33 -4.55 -0.84
CA GLY A 549 16.65 -5.81 -0.53
C GLY A 549 15.99 -6.47 -1.74
N CYS A 550 15.32 -5.68 -2.58
CA CYS A 550 14.74 -6.12 -3.85
C CYS A 550 15.82 -6.68 -4.79
N LEU A 551 16.99 -6.03 -4.86
CA LEU A 551 18.15 -6.55 -5.61
C LEU A 551 18.71 -7.85 -5.03
N GLU A 552 18.69 -8.02 -3.71
CA GLU A 552 19.20 -9.20 -2.99
C GLU A 552 18.28 -10.43 -3.13
N LEU A 553 16.96 -10.23 -3.07
CA LEU A 553 15.93 -11.27 -3.32
C LEU A 553 15.68 -11.53 -4.82
N GLY A 554 16.10 -10.62 -5.70
CA GLY A 554 15.89 -10.74 -7.15
C GLY A 554 14.50 -10.33 -7.65
N ILE A 555 13.63 -9.77 -6.79
CA ILE A 555 12.28 -9.32 -7.14
C ILE A 555 12.22 -7.78 -7.26
N PRO A 556 11.77 -7.21 -8.38
CA PRO A 556 11.79 -5.77 -8.61
C PRO A 556 10.58 -5.05 -8.00
N VAL A 557 10.77 -3.77 -7.69
CA VAL A 557 9.65 -2.83 -7.48
C VAL A 557 9.00 -2.55 -8.84
N THR A 558 7.68 -2.75 -8.94
CA THR A 558 6.88 -2.51 -10.15
C THR A 558 6.37 -1.08 -10.19
N GLY A 559 5.96 -0.54 -9.04
CA GLY A 559 5.40 0.78 -8.82
C GLY A 559 5.17 1.01 -7.33
N GLY A 560 4.51 2.12 -6.98
CA GLY A 560 4.22 2.47 -5.59
C GLY A 560 3.85 3.95 -5.42
N ASN A 561 3.72 4.37 -4.17
CA ASN A 561 3.26 5.71 -3.75
C ASN A 561 4.17 6.28 -2.65
N VAL A 562 4.23 7.62 -2.54
CA VAL A 562 4.91 8.33 -1.43
C VAL A 562 3.95 9.31 -0.78
N SER A 563 3.69 9.10 0.51
CA SER A 563 2.92 9.98 1.37
C SER A 563 3.86 10.72 2.30
N PHE A 564 4.06 12.02 2.06
CA PHE A 564 4.82 12.92 2.91
C PHE A 564 3.89 13.78 3.78
N TYR A 565 4.48 14.61 4.65
CA TYR A 565 3.78 15.55 5.54
C TYR A 565 2.84 14.94 6.59
N ASN A 566 2.90 13.62 6.82
CA ASN A 566 2.16 12.93 7.89
C ASN A 566 2.73 13.32 9.28
N GLN A 567 2.42 14.52 9.74
CA GLN A 567 2.81 15.06 11.03
C GLN A 567 1.81 16.12 11.55
N THR A 568 1.66 16.20 12.87
CA THR A 568 0.86 17.23 13.54
C THR A 568 1.81 18.15 14.30
N GLY A 569 1.82 19.44 13.95
CA GLY A 569 2.88 20.36 14.37
C GLY A 569 4.28 19.79 14.07
N ASN A 570 5.10 19.63 15.12
CA ASN A 570 6.46 19.10 15.03
C ASN A 570 6.57 17.57 15.23
N THR A 571 5.45 16.85 15.41
CA THR A 571 5.47 15.41 15.69
C THR A 571 5.10 14.60 14.45
N ALA A 572 6.11 14.02 13.81
CA ALA A 572 5.92 13.06 12.72
C ALA A 572 5.53 11.68 13.21
N ILE A 573 4.83 10.93 12.35
CA ILE A 573 4.64 9.48 12.48
C ILE A 573 5.99 8.74 12.54
N HIS A 574 5.96 7.46 12.92
CA HIS A 574 7.09 6.59 12.63
C HIS A 574 7.28 6.40 11.12
N PRO A 575 8.53 6.32 10.61
CA PRO A 575 8.83 5.88 9.25
C PRO A 575 8.07 4.61 8.91
N THR A 576 7.11 4.68 7.98
CA THR A 576 6.22 3.54 7.67
C THR A 576 6.29 3.20 6.18
N PRO A 577 7.36 2.51 5.74
CA PRO A 577 7.43 1.92 4.41
C PRO A 577 6.58 0.64 4.41
N VAL A 578 5.33 0.72 3.96
CA VAL A 578 4.50 -0.47 3.71
C VAL A 578 4.98 -1.11 2.41
N VAL A 579 5.26 -2.40 2.43
CA VAL A 579 5.78 -3.18 1.29
C VAL A 579 4.75 -4.24 0.93
N GLY A 580 4.30 -4.25 -0.32
CA GLY A 580 3.41 -5.28 -0.86
C GLY A 580 4.18 -6.23 -1.77
N VAL A 581 4.01 -7.54 -1.60
CA VAL A 581 4.70 -8.55 -2.42
C VAL A 581 3.68 -9.42 -3.15
N LEU A 582 3.84 -9.53 -4.47
CA LEU A 582 3.05 -10.43 -5.31
C LEU A 582 3.82 -11.75 -5.51
N GLY A 583 3.13 -12.88 -5.34
CA GLY A 583 3.58 -14.21 -5.71
C GLY A 583 2.63 -14.93 -6.66
N VAL A 584 3.12 -16.02 -7.26
CA VAL A 584 2.37 -16.85 -8.22
C VAL A 584 2.30 -18.31 -7.74
N LEU A 585 1.16 -18.96 -7.99
CA LEU A 585 0.93 -20.38 -7.80
C LEU A 585 0.56 -20.99 -9.16
N GLU A 586 1.30 -21.99 -9.63
CA GLU A 586 1.01 -22.69 -10.89
C GLU A 586 -0.36 -23.39 -10.87
N ASP A 587 -0.75 -23.89 -9.69
CA ASP A 587 -2.10 -24.36 -9.35
C ASP A 587 -2.38 -24.01 -7.88
N VAL A 588 -3.46 -23.27 -7.64
CA VAL A 588 -3.91 -22.92 -6.28
C VAL A 588 -4.23 -24.14 -5.42
N GLY A 589 -4.46 -25.32 -6.01
CA GLY A 589 -4.64 -26.58 -5.29
C GLY A 589 -3.51 -26.93 -4.31
N TYR A 590 -2.28 -26.44 -4.57
CA TYR A 590 -1.12 -26.62 -3.68
C TYR A 590 -1.03 -25.60 -2.54
N ARG A 591 -1.97 -24.64 -2.42
CA ARG A 591 -1.94 -23.61 -1.37
C ARG A 591 -1.81 -24.23 0.03
N THR A 592 -0.97 -23.65 0.86
CA THR A 592 -0.81 -24.05 2.27
C THR A 592 -1.50 -23.02 3.19
N PRO A 593 -2.38 -23.44 4.13
CA PRO A 593 -3.02 -22.53 5.09
C PRO A 593 -2.18 -22.35 6.36
N MET A 594 -2.48 -21.31 7.14
CA MET A 594 -1.88 -21.06 8.47
C MET A 594 -2.29 -22.11 9.51
N GLY A 595 -3.51 -22.63 9.39
CA GLY A 595 -4.23 -23.26 10.50
C GLY A 595 -4.00 -24.77 10.64
N PHE A 596 -3.80 -25.24 11.87
CA PHE A 596 -3.64 -26.67 12.15
C PHE A 596 -4.86 -27.48 11.71
N SER A 597 -4.70 -28.29 10.67
CA SER A 597 -5.80 -28.89 9.91
C SER A 597 -6.06 -30.39 10.22
N ALA A 598 -5.06 -31.13 10.70
CA ALA A 598 -5.14 -32.60 10.93
C ALA A 598 -4.64 -33.05 12.32
N ASP A 599 -5.30 -34.06 12.92
CA ASP A 599 -4.91 -34.64 14.24
C ASP A 599 -3.63 -35.49 14.14
N GLY A 600 -2.63 -35.17 14.95
CA GLY A 600 -1.37 -35.90 15.03
C GLY A 600 -0.32 -35.55 13.99
N ASP A 601 -0.54 -34.52 13.15
CA ASP A 601 0.51 -33.94 12.31
C ASP A 601 1.67 -33.40 13.17
N ILE A 602 2.89 -33.47 12.65
CA ILE A 602 4.10 -33.13 13.40
C ILE A 602 4.41 -31.65 13.24
N ILE A 603 4.52 -30.94 14.37
CA ILE A 603 4.80 -29.49 14.41
C ILE A 603 6.31 -29.29 14.41
N ILE A 604 6.82 -28.51 13.44
CA ILE A 604 8.24 -28.19 13.28
C ILE A 604 8.40 -26.68 13.10
N LEU A 605 9.27 -26.06 13.90
CA LEU A 605 9.72 -24.68 13.68
C LEU A 605 10.91 -24.69 12.71
N LEU A 606 10.88 -23.84 11.68
CA LEU A 606 11.98 -23.59 10.76
C LEU A 606 12.78 -22.34 11.18
N GLY A 607 14.07 -22.31 10.86
CA GLY A 607 14.96 -21.17 11.11
C GLY A 607 15.60 -21.15 12.51
N GLU A 608 16.23 -20.02 12.84
CA GLU A 608 16.96 -19.82 14.11
C GLU A 608 16.35 -18.69 14.95
N THR A 609 15.91 -19.02 16.17
CA THR A 609 15.46 -18.01 17.14
C THR A 609 16.65 -17.44 17.92
N LYS A 610 16.73 -16.10 18.00
CA LYS A 610 17.81 -15.36 18.67
C LYS A 610 17.21 -14.52 19.82
N ALA A 611 18.05 -13.88 20.63
CA ALA A 611 17.57 -12.96 21.66
C ALA A 611 17.32 -11.56 21.08
N GLU A 612 16.26 -11.45 20.27
CA GLU A 612 15.86 -10.22 19.56
C GLU A 612 14.42 -9.87 19.98
N PHE A 613 14.25 -8.77 20.72
CA PHE A 613 12.95 -8.27 21.20
C PHE A 613 12.79 -6.73 21.04
N SER A 614 13.87 -6.04 20.66
CA SER A 614 13.90 -4.58 20.54
C SER A 614 13.02 -4.05 19.41
N GLY A 615 12.01 -3.27 19.79
CA GLY A 615 10.96 -2.75 18.92
C GLY A 615 9.70 -3.63 18.82
N GLY A 616 9.74 -4.83 19.40
CA GLY A 616 8.70 -5.84 19.28
C GLY A 616 7.51 -5.71 20.23
N GLU A 617 6.46 -6.50 19.99
CA GLU A 617 5.21 -6.44 20.76
C GLU A 617 5.40 -6.83 22.22
N TRP A 618 6.32 -7.76 22.56
CA TRP A 618 6.63 -8.04 23.98
C TRP A 618 7.18 -6.81 24.71
N ALA A 619 8.13 -6.10 24.09
CA ALA A 619 8.74 -4.90 24.68
C ALA A 619 7.71 -3.75 24.79
N TRP A 620 6.87 -3.60 23.78
CA TRP A 620 5.81 -2.60 23.76
C TRP A 620 4.72 -2.90 24.81
N VAL A 621 4.11 -4.08 24.77
CA VAL A 621 2.92 -4.41 25.57
C VAL A 621 3.23 -4.58 27.06
N GLN A 622 4.36 -5.19 27.42
CA GLN A 622 4.72 -5.43 28.84
C GLN A 622 5.45 -4.25 29.50
N HIS A 623 6.09 -3.37 28.72
CA HIS A 623 7.01 -2.36 29.25
C HIS A 623 6.84 -0.95 28.67
N GLY A 624 6.00 -0.74 27.65
CA GLY A 624 5.87 0.54 26.95
C GLY A 624 7.16 0.96 26.25
N HIS A 625 8.01 -0.01 25.87
CA HIS A 625 9.40 0.22 25.47
C HIS A 625 9.57 0.28 23.96
N LEU A 626 10.31 1.28 23.49
CA LEU A 626 10.78 1.40 22.11
C LEU A 626 12.24 1.84 22.10
N GLY A 627 13.14 0.87 22.02
CA GLY A 627 14.58 1.08 21.99
C GLY A 627 15.36 -0.17 21.57
N GLY A 628 16.66 -0.01 21.35
CA GLY A 628 17.60 -1.02 20.86
C GLY A 628 17.62 -1.13 19.34
N THR A 629 18.00 -2.30 18.82
CA THR A 629 18.11 -2.57 17.38
C THR A 629 17.05 -3.57 16.95
N PRO A 630 16.38 -3.39 15.79
CA PRO A 630 15.38 -4.33 15.31
C PRO A 630 16.02 -5.68 14.92
N PRO A 631 15.21 -6.76 14.73
CA PRO A 631 15.71 -8.09 14.38
C PRO A 631 16.66 -8.10 13.17
N LYS A 632 17.70 -8.93 13.21
CA LYS A 632 18.72 -8.95 12.15
C LYS A 632 18.23 -9.72 10.92
N VAL A 633 17.77 -8.99 9.91
CA VAL A 633 17.38 -9.52 8.59
C VAL A 633 18.49 -10.36 7.91
N ASP A 634 18.07 -11.45 7.26
CA ASP A 634 18.90 -12.32 6.42
C ASP A 634 18.09 -12.75 5.18
N LEU A 635 18.07 -11.91 4.14
CA LEU A 635 17.25 -12.13 2.94
C LEU A 635 17.70 -13.38 2.15
N ALA A 636 18.97 -13.78 2.28
CA ALA A 636 19.45 -15.03 1.73
C ALA A 636 18.86 -16.25 2.46
N ALA A 637 18.55 -16.16 3.75
CA ALA A 637 17.79 -17.18 4.48
C ALA A 637 16.31 -17.19 4.07
N GLU A 638 15.66 -16.03 3.92
CA GLU A 638 14.28 -15.93 3.42
C GLU A 638 14.13 -16.58 2.04
N ALA A 639 15.04 -16.30 1.10
CA ALA A 639 15.01 -16.90 -0.24
C ALA A 639 15.13 -18.44 -0.22
N ARG A 640 15.95 -19.01 0.68
CA ARG A 640 16.04 -20.47 0.85
C ARG A 640 14.77 -21.04 1.49
N LEU A 641 14.22 -20.35 2.47
CA LEU A 641 12.99 -20.73 3.17
C LEU A 641 11.79 -20.73 2.24
N GLY A 642 11.57 -19.67 1.46
CA GLY A 642 10.50 -19.61 0.47
C GLY A 642 10.62 -20.68 -0.62
N THR A 643 11.85 -20.96 -1.08
CA THR A 643 12.12 -22.08 -1.99
C THR A 643 11.73 -23.43 -1.37
N LEU A 644 12.04 -23.68 -0.10
CA LEU A 644 11.64 -24.89 0.61
C LEU A 644 10.11 -25.00 0.74
N LEU A 645 9.43 -23.92 1.09
CA LEU A 645 7.98 -23.90 1.34
C LEU A 645 7.20 -24.22 0.06
N HIS A 646 7.55 -23.57 -1.06
CA HIS A 646 7.00 -23.88 -2.38
C HIS A 646 7.26 -25.35 -2.77
N ASP A 647 8.51 -25.82 -2.71
CA ASP A 647 8.88 -27.20 -3.01
C ASP A 647 8.10 -28.22 -2.14
N ALA A 648 7.83 -27.89 -0.88
CA ALA A 648 7.14 -28.77 0.07
C ALA A 648 5.61 -28.74 -0.12
N ALA A 649 5.03 -27.58 -0.43
CA ALA A 649 3.62 -27.40 -0.74
C ALA A 649 3.22 -28.22 -1.98
N VAL A 650 3.92 -28.06 -3.10
CA VAL A 650 3.70 -28.81 -4.36
C VAL A 650 3.85 -30.33 -4.18
N ARG A 651 4.64 -30.78 -3.20
CA ARG A 651 4.83 -32.21 -2.87
C ARG A 651 3.85 -32.74 -1.81
N GLY A 652 2.92 -31.92 -1.30
CA GLY A 652 2.01 -32.31 -0.21
C GLY A 652 2.75 -32.69 1.08
N HIS A 653 3.86 -32.01 1.38
CA HIS A 653 4.67 -32.23 2.60
C HIS A 653 4.32 -31.25 3.72
N LEU A 654 3.42 -30.30 3.48
CA LEU A 654 2.87 -29.37 4.46
C LEU A 654 1.37 -29.64 4.67
N GLY A 655 0.92 -29.64 5.93
CA GLY A 655 -0.51 -29.60 6.32
C GLY A 655 -0.98 -28.21 6.73
N ALA A 656 -0.03 -27.38 7.18
CA ALA A 656 -0.13 -25.96 7.44
C ALA A 656 1.29 -25.34 7.46
N ALA A 657 1.38 -24.03 7.21
CA ALA A 657 2.59 -23.21 7.34
C ALA A 657 2.18 -21.78 7.68
N HIS A 658 2.82 -21.20 8.69
CA HIS A 658 2.49 -19.87 9.21
C HIS A 658 3.79 -19.14 9.58
N ASP A 659 3.89 -17.87 9.18
CA ASP A 659 4.96 -16.91 9.46
C ASP A 659 5.32 -16.76 10.97
N LEU A 660 6.46 -16.12 11.27
CA LEU A 660 6.81 -15.67 12.64
C LEU A 660 7.18 -14.18 12.63
N SER A 661 6.16 -13.33 12.71
CA SER A 661 6.16 -11.86 12.79
C SER A 661 5.98 -11.39 14.26
N ASP A 662 5.24 -10.30 14.48
CA ASP A 662 4.95 -9.68 15.78
C ASP A 662 4.47 -10.71 16.82
N GLY A 663 4.98 -10.64 18.06
CA GLY A 663 4.66 -11.58 19.15
C GLY A 663 5.29 -12.97 19.02
N GLY A 664 5.84 -13.34 17.85
CA GLY A 664 6.65 -14.54 17.62
C GLY A 664 5.90 -15.86 17.77
N LEU A 665 6.64 -16.93 18.09
CA LEU A 665 6.11 -18.31 18.15
C LEU A 665 4.89 -18.45 19.08
N ALA A 666 4.81 -17.66 20.16
CA ALA A 666 3.67 -17.66 21.07
C ALA A 666 2.37 -17.26 20.37
N GLN A 667 2.40 -16.20 19.55
CA GLN A 667 1.24 -15.72 18.80
C GLN A 667 0.82 -16.73 17.72
N VAL A 668 1.80 -17.18 16.94
CA VAL A 668 1.62 -18.16 15.85
C VAL A 668 0.98 -19.46 16.35
N LEU A 669 1.26 -19.87 17.59
CA LEU A 669 0.61 -21.01 18.24
C LEU A 669 -0.84 -20.72 18.69
N VAL A 670 -1.17 -19.49 19.08
CA VAL A 670 -2.57 -19.08 19.34
C VAL A 670 -3.35 -19.13 18.04
N GLU A 671 -2.86 -18.48 16.98
CA GLU A 671 -3.60 -18.31 15.73
C GLU A 671 -3.76 -19.66 14.99
N SER A 672 -2.67 -20.44 14.87
CA SER A 672 -2.72 -21.79 14.26
C SER A 672 -3.71 -22.74 14.94
N THR A 673 -3.81 -22.68 16.28
CA THR A 673 -4.73 -23.55 17.05
C THR A 673 -6.17 -23.04 17.03
N LEU A 674 -6.38 -21.72 17.10
CA LEU A 674 -7.70 -21.11 17.09
C LEU A 674 -8.37 -21.13 15.72
N ARG A 675 -7.61 -21.08 14.62
CA ARG A 675 -8.10 -21.04 13.23
C ARG A 675 -9.12 -22.13 12.90
N TYR A 676 -8.85 -23.38 13.30
CA TYR A 676 -9.77 -24.52 13.14
C TYR A 676 -10.12 -25.22 14.46
N GLY A 677 -9.70 -24.67 15.61
CA GLY A 677 -10.00 -25.21 16.93
C GLY A 677 -9.31 -26.54 17.26
N LEU A 678 -8.10 -26.76 16.73
CA LEU A 678 -7.29 -27.94 17.04
C LEU A 678 -6.21 -27.57 18.06
N GLY A 679 -6.15 -28.30 19.18
CA GLY A 679 -5.12 -28.12 20.18
C GLY A 679 -3.75 -28.61 19.71
N ALA A 680 -2.72 -28.33 20.49
CA ALA A 680 -1.35 -28.76 20.21
C ALA A 680 -0.61 -29.09 21.50
N SER A 681 0.27 -30.10 21.43
CA SER A 681 1.08 -30.52 22.58
C SER A 681 2.55 -30.53 22.17
N LEU A 682 3.31 -29.62 22.78
CA LEU A 682 4.67 -29.25 22.40
C LEU A 682 5.65 -29.51 23.54
N LEU A 683 6.89 -29.78 23.20
CA LEU A 683 8.04 -29.91 24.09
C LEU A 683 9.15 -29.01 23.53
N LEU A 684 9.51 -27.97 24.28
CA LEU A 684 10.64 -27.12 23.92
C LEU A 684 11.97 -27.89 24.15
N PRO A 685 13.04 -27.63 23.39
CA PRO A 685 14.34 -28.27 23.63
C PRO A 685 14.88 -28.00 25.04
N GLU A 686 15.48 -29.01 25.68
CA GLU A 686 15.89 -28.93 27.09
C GLU A 686 16.96 -27.83 27.37
N ASP A 687 17.78 -27.50 26.37
CA ASP A 687 18.82 -26.46 26.45
C ASP A 687 18.34 -25.05 26.00
N ALA A 688 17.09 -24.89 25.57
CA ALA A 688 16.56 -23.62 25.07
C ALA A 688 15.95 -22.75 26.19
N ASP A 689 16.15 -21.43 26.14
CA ASP A 689 15.39 -20.49 26.99
C ASP A 689 13.92 -20.43 26.51
N PRO A 690 12.94 -20.84 27.34
CA PRO A 690 11.53 -20.86 26.94
C PRO A 690 11.01 -19.49 26.56
N PHE A 691 11.46 -18.43 27.24
CA PHE A 691 11.04 -17.06 26.94
C PHE A 691 11.52 -16.64 25.56
N THR A 692 12.83 -16.74 25.30
CA THR A 692 13.41 -16.36 24.00
C THR A 692 12.83 -17.19 22.85
N LEU A 693 12.60 -18.48 23.05
CA LEU A 693 12.02 -19.34 22.02
C LEU A 693 10.55 -19.00 21.69
N LEU A 694 9.77 -18.57 22.69
CA LEU A 694 8.36 -18.22 22.51
C LEU A 694 8.13 -16.81 21.98
N PHE A 695 8.83 -15.80 22.51
CA PHE A 695 8.48 -14.38 22.33
C PHE A 695 9.49 -13.55 21.53
N SER A 696 10.51 -14.16 20.92
CA SER A 696 11.39 -13.45 19.99
C SER A 696 10.79 -13.40 18.58
N GLU A 697 11.03 -12.27 17.91
CA GLU A 697 10.57 -11.90 16.57
C GLU A 697 11.71 -11.99 15.53
N SER A 698 12.71 -12.87 15.73
CA SER A 698 13.71 -13.19 14.70
C SER A 698 13.07 -13.56 13.34
N THR A 699 13.64 -13.05 12.25
CA THR A 699 13.19 -13.34 10.88
C THR A 699 13.74 -14.68 10.34
N ALA A 700 13.38 -15.03 9.10
CA ALA A 700 13.67 -16.32 8.45
C ALA A 700 13.21 -17.55 9.24
N ARG A 701 12.04 -17.43 9.89
CA ARG A 701 11.35 -18.51 10.62
C ARG A 701 9.89 -18.63 10.17
N VAL A 702 9.40 -19.86 10.08
CA VAL A 702 8.02 -20.27 9.80
C VAL A 702 7.70 -21.50 10.66
N LEU A 703 6.50 -21.59 11.22
CA LEU A 703 5.99 -22.79 11.88
C LEU A 703 5.24 -23.65 10.85
N VAL A 704 5.57 -24.93 10.73
CA VAL A 704 4.89 -25.86 9.81
C VAL A 704 4.29 -27.05 10.54
N THR A 705 3.20 -27.60 9.99
CA THR A 705 2.78 -28.98 10.28
C THR A 705 3.13 -29.88 9.10
N VAL A 706 3.71 -31.04 9.41
CA VAL A 706 4.09 -32.04 8.42
C VAL A 706 3.20 -33.28 8.56
N PRO A 707 2.54 -33.74 7.48
CA PRO A 707 1.72 -34.94 7.50
C PRO A 707 2.49 -36.18 7.95
N ARG A 708 1.82 -37.02 8.75
CA ARG A 708 2.43 -38.20 9.37
C ARG A 708 3.01 -39.17 8.32
N GLY A 709 4.29 -39.49 8.45
CA GLY A 709 5.07 -40.29 7.49
C GLY A 709 5.86 -39.47 6.46
N HIS A 710 5.60 -38.17 6.31
CA HIS A 710 6.35 -37.28 5.40
C HIS A 710 7.56 -36.62 6.08
N GLU A 711 7.75 -36.81 7.40
CA GLU A 711 8.73 -36.09 8.23
C GLU A 711 10.16 -36.27 7.71
N LYS A 712 10.50 -37.48 7.26
CA LYS A 712 11.84 -37.81 6.73
C LYS A 712 12.11 -37.22 5.34
N ALA A 713 11.08 -37.03 4.53
CA ALA A 713 11.22 -36.39 3.22
C ALA A 713 11.38 -34.88 3.39
N PHE A 714 10.52 -34.28 4.21
CA PHE A 714 10.58 -32.86 4.54
C PHE A 714 11.90 -32.46 5.22
N THR A 715 12.33 -33.16 6.27
CA THR A 715 13.60 -32.85 6.96
C THR A 715 14.84 -33.08 6.10
N ALA A 716 14.78 -33.97 5.11
CA ALA A 716 15.83 -34.07 4.09
C ALA A 716 15.86 -32.83 3.18
N MET A 717 14.70 -32.31 2.76
CA MET A 717 14.63 -31.07 1.97
C MET A 717 15.13 -29.84 2.73
N CYS A 718 14.93 -29.77 4.05
CA CYS A 718 15.55 -28.74 4.91
C CYS A 718 17.08 -28.86 4.91
N ALA A 719 17.60 -30.08 5.09
CA ALA A 719 19.04 -30.36 5.11
C ALA A 719 19.72 -30.13 3.75
N GLU A 720 19.03 -30.36 2.63
CA GLU A 720 19.49 -30.03 1.27
C GLU A 720 19.69 -28.51 1.03
N ARG A 721 19.06 -27.66 1.84
CA ARG A 721 19.01 -26.19 1.67
C ARG A 721 19.69 -25.42 2.81
N ASP A 722 20.39 -26.11 3.70
CA ASP A 722 20.97 -25.57 4.94
C ASP A 722 19.95 -24.71 5.72
N ILE A 723 18.76 -25.29 5.96
CA ILE A 723 17.67 -24.68 6.74
C ILE A 723 17.60 -25.38 8.12
N PRO A 724 17.93 -24.69 9.21
CA PRO A 724 17.74 -25.20 10.57
C PRO A 724 16.26 -25.50 10.83
N TYR A 725 16.00 -26.56 11.61
CA TYR A 725 14.63 -26.92 12.01
C TYR A 725 14.62 -27.57 13.40
N THR A 726 13.56 -27.30 14.15
CA THR A 726 13.32 -27.84 15.50
C THR A 726 11.96 -28.52 15.54
N PRO A 727 11.88 -29.86 15.64
CA PRO A 727 10.63 -30.55 15.90
C PRO A 727 10.12 -30.18 17.30
N LEU A 728 8.96 -29.54 17.38
CA LEU A 728 8.40 -29.05 18.65
C LEU A 728 7.34 -29.99 19.23
N GLY A 729 6.60 -30.76 18.42
CA GLY A 729 5.53 -31.61 18.95
C GLY A 729 4.55 -32.10 17.90
N MET A 730 3.27 -32.14 18.26
CA MET A 730 2.20 -32.53 17.35
C MET A 730 0.89 -31.79 17.63
N VAL A 731 0.06 -31.69 16.59
CA VAL A 731 -1.35 -31.29 16.73
C VAL A 731 -2.08 -32.36 17.53
N ASP A 732 -2.83 -31.97 18.55
CA ASP A 732 -3.62 -32.87 19.41
C ASP A 732 -5.04 -32.33 19.60
N LYS A 733 -5.97 -32.85 18.80
CA LYS A 733 -7.39 -32.52 18.84
C LYS A 733 -8.07 -32.95 20.15
N ARG A 734 -7.49 -33.88 20.91
CA ARG A 734 -8.03 -34.39 22.18
C ARG A 734 -7.55 -33.60 23.40
N SER A 735 -6.50 -32.80 23.27
CA SER A 735 -6.01 -31.94 24.35
C SER A 735 -6.99 -30.82 24.75
N GLY A 736 -7.78 -30.31 23.79
CA GLY A 736 -8.63 -29.12 23.95
C GLY A 736 -7.86 -27.85 24.35
N ALA A 737 -6.54 -27.82 24.11
CA ALA A 737 -5.64 -26.82 24.70
C ALA A 737 -4.38 -26.60 23.85
N LEU A 738 -3.71 -25.47 24.09
CA LEU A 738 -2.29 -25.32 23.82
C LEU A 738 -1.52 -25.81 25.07
N ASP A 739 -0.69 -26.84 24.90
CA ASP A 739 0.06 -27.53 25.97
C ASP A 739 1.56 -27.45 25.69
N VAL A 740 2.25 -26.48 26.29
CA VAL A 740 3.71 -26.32 26.22
C VAL A 740 4.31 -27.02 27.43
N ARG A 741 4.66 -28.30 27.26
CA ARG A 741 4.98 -29.23 28.35
C ARG A 741 6.13 -28.72 29.21
N GLY A 742 5.92 -28.78 30.53
CA GLY A 742 6.86 -28.25 31.52
C GLY A 742 6.82 -26.74 31.72
N GLN A 743 6.12 -26.00 30.85
CA GLN A 743 5.87 -24.56 31.00
C GLN A 743 4.41 -24.32 31.40
N PHE A 744 3.46 -24.41 30.47
CA PHE A 744 2.05 -24.07 30.72
C PHE A 744 1.08 -24.86 29.85
N ARG A 745 -0.20 -24.84 30.25
CA ARG A 745 -1.32 -25.32 29.43
C ARG A 745 -2.49 -24.35 29.51
N ILE A 746 -3.06 -23.97 28.37
CA ILE A 746 -4.18 -23.02 28.25
C ILE A 746 -5.28 -23.67 27.40
N PRO A 747 -6.53 -23.81 27.90
CA PRO A 747 -7.67 -24.26 27.09
C PRO A 747 -7.93 -23.35 25.90
N LEU A 748 -8.37 -23.91 24.77
CA LEU A 748 -8.65 -23.10 23.57
C LEU A 748 -9.79 -22.08 23.80
N ASP A 749 -10.74 -22.37 24.69
CA ASP A 749 -11.81 -21.44 25.04
C ASP A 749 -11.28 -20.19 25.78
N GLU A 750 -10.22 -20.34 26.59
CA GLU A 750 -9.57 -19.24 27.31
C GLU A 750 -8.69 -18.41 26.36
N LEU A 751 -7.92 -19.06 25.48
CA LEU A 751 -7.19 -18.38 24.41
C LEU A 751 -8.13 -17.59 23.51
N ARG A 752 -9.25 -18.19 23.09
CA ARG A 752 -10.24 -17.52 22.23
C ARG A 752 -10.87 -16.31 22.94
N ALA A 753 -11.23 -16.44 24.21
CA ALA A 753 -11.81 -15.34 24.98
C ALA A 753 -10.85 -14.15 25.15
N ALA A 754 -9.54 -14.41 25.27
CA ALA A 754 -8.53 -13.35 25.28
C ALA A 754 -8.35 -12.74 23.87
N TRP A 755 -8.15 -13.57 22.85
CA TRP A 755 -7.80 -13.15 21.49
C TRP A 755 -8.94 -12.43 20.76
N THR A 756 -10.21 -12.86 20.92
CA THR A 756 -11.37 -12.23 20.26
C THR A 756 -12.07 -11.16 21.12
N GLY A 757 -11.54 -10.85 22.30
CA GLY A 757 -12.20 -9.94 23.25
C GLY A 757 -12.00 -8.45 22.96
N THR A 758 -10.82 -8.08 22.44
CA THR A 758 -10.32 -6.69 22.53
C THR A 758 -11.05 -5.69 21.63
N LEU A 759 -11.09 -5.89 20.31
CA LEU A 759 -11.75 -4.93 19.42
C LEU A 759 -13.26 -4.79 19.71
N PRO A 760 -14.04 -5.87 19.94
CA PRO A 760 -15.45 -5.74 20.31
C PRO A 760 -15.70 -5.03 21.65
N ALA A 761 -14.75 -5.09 22.60
CA ALA A 761 -14.85 -4.36 23.86
C ALA A 761 -14.51 -2.86 23.72
N LEU A 762 -13.65 -2.49 22.77
CA LEU A 762 -13.23 -1.11 22.51
C LEU A 762 -14.23 -0.34 21.63
N PHE A 763 -14.77 -0.99 20.61
CA PHE A 763 -15.59 -0.37 19.56
C PHE A 763 -17.05 -0.84 19.53
N GLY A 764 -17.41 -1.83 20.35
CA GLY A 764 -18.74 -2.44 20.40
C GLY A 764 -18.90 -3.59 19.40
N GLY A 765 -20.13 -4.09 19.25
CA GLY A 765 -20.45 -5.03 18.17
C GLY A 765 -20.26 -4.39 16.79
N TYR A 766 -20.24 -5.23 15.74
CA TYR A 766 -20.19 -4.77 14.34
C TYR A 766 -21.23 -3.68 14.09
N ALA A 767 -20.86 -2.68 13.28
CA ALA A 767 -21.74 -1.57 12.97
C ALA A 767 -22.93 -2.03 12.12
N THR A 768 -24.06 -2.36 12.78
CA THR A 768 -25.35 -2.44 12.10
C THR A 768 -25.68 -1.03 11.60
N ASN A 769 -25.53 -0.83 10.28
CA ASN A 769 -25.46 0.50 9.66
C ASN A 769 -26.51 1.50 10.16
N VAL A 770 -26.05 2.74 10.36
CA VAL A 770 -26.83 3.84 10.91
C VAL A 770 -28.04 4.15 10.03
N THR A 771 -29.24 3.95 10.58
CA THR A 771 -30.49 4.54 10.07
C THR A 771 -31.24 5.28 11.18
N GLU A 772 -30.52 6.08 11.97
CA GLU A 772 -31.11 7.24 12.67
C GLU A 772 -30.93 8.49 11.81
N GLU A 773 -31.67 8.56 10.69
CA GLU A 773 -31.97 9.87 10.11
C GLU A 773 -32.83 10.65 11.12
N VAL A 774 -32.42 11.89 11.42
CA VAL A 774 -33.27 12.84 12.13
C VAL A 774 -34.36 13.31 11.18
N VAL A 775 -35.45 12.53 11.10
CA VAL A 775 -36.65 12.89 10.34
C VAL A 775 -37.23 14.18 10.95
N PRO A 776 -37.25 15.32 10.21
CA PRO A 776 -37.86 16.54 10.72
C PRO A 776 -39.37 16.37 10.83
N ASP A 777 -39.97 16.98 11.86
CA ASP A 777 -41.38 16.80 12.22
C ASP A 777 -42.35 17.44 11.20
N ILE A 778 -42.69 16.69 10.14
CA ILE A 778 -43.67 17.10 9.14
C ILE A 778 -45.07 16.91 9.71
N ALA A 779 -45.64 18.02 10.18
CA ALA A 779 -46.99 18.08 10.73
C ALA A 779 -48.04 17.42 9.81
N ALA A 780 -48.89 16.56 10.40
CA ALA A 780 -49.78 15.66 9.67
C ALA A 780 -50.76 16.38 8.72
N VAL A 781 -50.76 15.95 7.46
CA VAL A 781 -51.79 16.28 6.46
C VAL A 781 -52.70 15.06 6.27
N ASP A 782 -54.01 15.27 6.35
CA ASP A 782 -55.05 14.23 6.38
C ASP A 782 -55.15 13.44 5.06
N THR A 783 -54.90 12.12 5.11
CA THR A 783 -54.83 11.23 3.94
C THR A 783 -56.16 10.52 3.64
N ALA A 784 -57.20 11.31 3.34
CA ALA A 784 -58.50 10.79 2.93
C ALA A 784 -58.58 10.48 1.41
N SER A 785 -58.31 9.23 1.03
CA SER A 785 -58.69 8.58 -0.25
C SER A 785 -58.23 9.21 -1.57
N ALA A 786 -57.17 8.65 -2.16
CA ALA A 786 -56.92 8.70 -3.61
C ALA A 786 -56.36 7.36 -4.13
N VAL A 787 -57.08 6.70 -5.03
CA VAL A 787 -56.60 5.51 -5.76
C VAL A 787 -56.04 5.97 -7.10
N ILE A 788 -54.79 5.60 -7.40
CA ILE A 788 -54.16 5.86 -8.70
C ILE A 788 -54.03 4.55 -9.48
N VAL A 789 -54.35 4.61 -10.77
CA VAL A 789 -54.41 3.47 -11.70
C VAL A 789 -53.09 3.37 -12.47
N ALA A 790 -52.56 2.15 -12.64
CA ALA A 790 -51.38 1.90 -13.46
C ALA A 790 -51.75 1.93 -14.97
N PRO A 791 -50.89 2.48 -15.85
CA PRO A 791 -51.17 2.54 -17.28
C PRO A 791 -50.87 1.21 -18.01
N GLU A 792 -51.78 0.78 -18.88
CA GLU A 792 -51.50 -0.26 -19.87
C GLU A 792 -50.65 0.26 -21.02
N VAL A 793 -49.76 -0.59 -21.56
CA VAL A 793 -49.09 -0.37 -22.84
C VAL A 793 -49.45 -1.55 -23.75
N ALA A 794 -50.13 -1.26 -24.86
CA ALA A 794 -50.59 -2.29 -25.79
C ALA A 794 -49.46 -2.80 -26.69
N LEU A 795 -49.32 -4.12 -26.78
CA LEU A 795 -48.63 -4.81 -27.87
C LEU A 795 -49.62 -5.10 -29.00
N ALA A 796 -49.12 -5.23 -30.23
CA ALA A 796 -49.92 -5.56 -31.41
C ALA A 796 -49.48 -6.92 -31.98
N ASP A 797 -50.45 -7.73 -32.38
CA ASP A 797 -50.25 -9.14 -32.73
C ASP A 797 -49.49 -9.37 -34.04
N VAL A 798 -48.68 -10.43 -34.07
CA VAL A 798 -48.25 -11.10 -35.31
C VAL A 798 -48.45 -12.60 -35.11
N ASP A 799 -49.20 -13.20 -36.04
CA ASP A 799 -49.79 -14.54 -35.92
C ASP A 799 -48.83 -15.64 -36.44
N VAL A 800 -48.68 -16.75 -35.70
CA VAL A 800 -47.87 -17.93 -36.07
C VAL A 800 -48.52 -19.21 -35.52
N PRO A 801 -49.04 -20.12 -36.37
CA PRO A 801 -49.80 -21.28 -35.91
C PRO A 801 -48.99 -22.58 -35.68
N ASP A 802 -49.11 -23.08 -34.44
CA ASP A 802 -49.43 -24.46 -34.01
C ASP A 802 -48.49 -25.69 -34.14
N ASP A 803 -48.75 -26.61 -33.19
CA ASP A 803 -48.37 -28.04 -33.02
C ASP A 803 -46.89 -28.42 -32.67
N GLU A 804 -46.59 -29.30 -31.69
CA GLU A 804 -47.45 -30.09 -30.77
C GLU A 804 -46.80 -30.44 -29.38
N VAL A 805 -47.39 -29.96 -28.28
CA VAL A 805 -47.72 -30.62 -26.97
C VAL A 805 -46.72 -31.53 -26.18
N SER A 806 -46.16 -30.98 -25.07
CA SER A 806 -46.13 -31.48 -23.64
C SER A 806 -45.55 -32.89 -23.26
N PRO A 807 -45.45 -33.32 -21.96
CA PRO A 807 -45.73 -32.67 -20.64
C PRO A 807 -44.43 -32.38 -19.81
N ALA A 808 -44.38 -31.50 -18.81
CA ALA A 808 -45.20 -31.28 -17.58
C ALA A 808 -44.99 -32.36 -16.49
N GLU A 809 -44.99 -32.08 -15.17
CA GLU A 809 -45.37 -30.86 -14.43
C GLU A 809 -44.65 -30.79 -13.05
N ALA A 810 -44.83 -29.71 -12.27
CA ALA A 810 -44.22 -29.48 -10.94
C ALA A 810 -45.26 -29.16 -9.85
N THR A 811 -44.89 -29.15 -8.57
CA THR A 811 -45.52 -28.31 -7.51
C THR A 811 -44.74 -28.31 -6.17
N VAL A 812 -45.05 -27.34 -5.29
CA VAL A 812 -44.26 -26.97 -4.10
C VAL A 812 -45.16 -26.79 -2.85
N SER A 813 -44.66 -27.21 -1.67
CA SER A 813 -45.02 -26.71 -0.32
C SER A 813 -44.02 -27.25 0.72
N GLY A 814 -43.80 -26.66 1.90
CA GLY A 814 -44.26 -25.37 2.44
C GLY A 814 -44.68 -25.45 3.92
N GLY A 815 -43.83 -25.01 4.86
CA GLY A 815 -44.21 -24.83 6.28
C GLY A 815 -43.05 -24.82 7.30
N LEU A 816 -43.13 -23.95 8.32
CA LEU A 816 -42.30 -24.01 9.54
C LEU A 816 -43.04 -24.77 10.66
N LEU A 817 -42.30 -25.39 11.60
CA LEU A 817 -42.33 -25.06 13.05
C LEU A 817 -41.46 -25.99 13.91
N ALA A 818 -41.05 -25.46 15.06
CA ALA A 818 -40.07 -25.95 16.05
C ALA A 818 -40.28 -27.36 16.67
N GLY A 819 -39.19 -27.92 17.24
CA GLY A 819 -39.31 -28.80 18.43
C GLY A 819 -38.20 -29.84 18.71
N SER A 820 -37.55 -29.70 19.88
CA SER A 820 -37.02 -30.77 20.76
C SER A 820 -36.05 -31.87 20.27
N ASP A 821 -34.82 -31.79 20.77
CA ASP A 821 -33.91 -32.87 21.22
C ASP A 821 -34.48 -33.53 22.53
N PRO A 822 -34.01 -34.67 23.11
CA PRO A 822 -32.97 -35.64 22.68
C PRO A 822 -33.34 -37.15 22.78
N GLY A 823 -32.43 -38.03 22.33
CA GLY A 823 -31.96 -39.13 23.20
C GLY A 823 -31.93 -40.61 22.72
N SER A 824 -30.99 -41.36 23.33
CA SER A 824 -30.87 -42.84 23.47
C SER A 824 -30.46 -43.74 22.29
N ASP A 825 -29.15 -44.05 22.27
CA ASP A 825 -28.57 -45.42 22.10
C ASP A 825 -29.27 -46.46 23.02
N PRO A 826 -29.19 -47.82 22.84
CA PRO A 826 -27.93 -48.54 22.57
C PRO A 826 -27.99 -49.88 21.76
N ALA A 827 -26.79 -50.48 21.60
CA ALA A 827 -26.51 -51.92 21.49
C ALA A 827 -26.91 -52.68 20.19
N SER A 828 -26.06 -53.32 19.37
CA SER A 828 -24.76 -54.04 19.49
C SER A 828 -24.85 -55.58 19.29
N VAL A 829 -24.46 -56.03 18.09
CA VAL A 829 -23.93 -57.37 17.74
C VAL A 829 -22.97 -57.10 16.55
N GLY A 830 -21.66 -57.38 16.56
CA GLY A 830 -21.01 -58.70 16.52
C GLY A 830 -21.03 -59.28 15.08
N SER A 831 -19.98 -59.89 14.51
CA SER A 831 -18.59 -60.16 14.91
C SER A 831 -17.85 -60.83 13.72
N ALA A 832 -16.52 -60.71 13.62
CA ALA A 832 -15.59 -61.53 12.79
C ALA A 832 -15.72 -61.48 11.24
N ALA A 833 -14.75 -61.93 10.42
CA ALA A 833 -13.27 -61.90 10.53
C ALA A 833 -12.59 -62.31 9.18
N ALA A 834 -11.42 -61.72 8.92
CA ALA A 834 -10.25 -62.24 8.16
C ALA A 834 -10.38 -62.93 6.76
N GLY A 835 -9.51 -62.49 5.82
CA GLY A 835 -8.48 -63.39 5.29
C GLY A 835 -8.20 -63.46 3.77
N SER A 836 -6.95 -63.17 3.37
CA SER A 836 -6.25 -63.54 2.10
C SER A 836 -6.83 -63.00 0.75
N GLY A 837 -6.05 -62.90 -0.35
CA GLY A 837 -4.60 -63.09 -0.56
C GLY A 837 -4.24 -63.54 -2.00
N SER A 838 -2.98 -63.35 -2.43
CA SER A 838 -2.37 -63.73 -3.74
C SER A 838 -2.88 -62.99 -5.01
N ALA A 839 -2.22 -63.01 -6.18
CA ALA A 839 -0.78 -62.96 -6.53
C ALA A 839 -0.59 -62.75 -8.07
N GLU A 840 0.53 -62.11 -8.42
CA GLU A 840 1.25 -61.88 -9.71
C GLU A 840 1.01 -62.76 -10.97
N SER A 841 1.19 -62.18 -12.18
CA SER A 841 2.08 -62.73 -13.25
C SER A 841 2.22 -61.88 -14.56
N ASP A 842 3.46 -61.62 -14.97
CA ASP A 842 4.10 -61.55 -16.32
C ASP A 842 3.50 -60.91 -17.62
N ALA A 843 4.20 -59.85 -18.08
CA ALA A 843 4.98 -59.70 -19.33
C ALA A 843 4.47 -60.02 -20.78
N GLY A 844 4.60 -59.03 -21.70
CA GLY A 844 5.68 -59.10 -22.74
C GLY A 844 5.39 -59.22 -24.27
N GLY A 845 5.20 -58.09 -24.99
CA GLY A 845 5.54 -57.90 -26.44
C GLY A 845 4.61 -58.52 -27.54
N ALA A 846 4.79 -58.31 -28.87
CA ALA A 846 5.47 -57.26 -29.66
C ALA A 846 5.19 -57.38 -31.21
N ILE A 847 5.42 -56.27 -31.97
CA ILE A 847 5.66 -56.08 -33.44
C ILE A 847 4.59 -56.33 -34.57
N ALA A 848 4.44 -55.32 -35.46
CA ALA A 848 4.09 -55.31 -36.93
C ALA A 848 2.66 -55.76 -37.41
N GLU A 849 2.13 -55.44 -38.61
CA GLU A 849 2.58 -54.70 -39.83
C GLU A 849 1.37 -54.23 -40.72
N SER A 850 1.54 -53.31 -41.70
CA SER A 850 0.89 -53.23 -43.06
C SER A 850 0.69 -51.78 -43.64
N ALA A 851 0.46 -51.63 -44.97
CA ALA A 851 0.39 -50.33 -45.68
C ALA A 851 -0.28 -50.32 -47.10
N ALA A 852 -0.52 -49.10 -47.65
CA ALA A 852 -0.50 -48.64 -49.07
C ALA A 852 -1.77 -48.56 -49.99
N ALA A 853 -1.84 -47.45 -50.78
CA ALA A 853 -2.68 -47.12 -51.98
C ALA A 853 -4.24 -47.07 -51.82
N GLY A 854 -5.09 -46.39 -52.64
CA GLY A 854 -5.04 -45.50 -53.83
C GLY A 854 -6.51 -45.10 -54.22
N SER A 855 -6.91 -44.32 -55.24
CA SER A 855 -6.30 -43.48 -56.31
C SER A 855 -7.37 -42.52 -56.96
N ASP A 856 -7.12 -41.96 -58.16
CA ASP A 856 -8.05 -41.28 -59.11
C ASP A 856 -8.59 -39.85 -58.76
N GLY A 857 -8.88 -38.92 -59.70
CA GLY A 857 -8.56 -38.89 -61.15
C GLY A 857 -9.26 -37.80 -62.02
N ALA A 858 -8.59 -36.64 -62.26
CA ALA A 858 -8.74 -35.68 -63.40
C ALA A 858 -10.09 -34.94 -63.65
N ALA A 859 -10.19 -33.80 -64.38
CA ALA A 859 -9.33 -32.64 -64.76
C ALA A 859 -10.23 -31.66 -65.59
N ALA A 860 -9.96 -30.38 -65.91
CA ALA A 860 -8.88 -29.40 -65.71
C ALA A 860 -9.55 -28.00 -65.43
N GLY A 861 -8.99 -26.79 -65.55
CA GLY A 861 -7.74 -26.20 -66.09
C GLY A 861 -7.68 -24.69 -65.69
N SER A 862 -7.00 -23.75 -66.36
CA SER A 862 -6.15 -23.76 -67.56
C SER A 862 -5.10 -22.63 -67.54
N ALA A 863 -3.83 -22.93 -67.91
CA ALA A 863 -2.77 -22.02 -68.41
C ALA A 863 -2.26 -20.87 -67.48
N THR A 864 -0.98 -20.42 -67.44
CA THR A 864 0.37 -20.78 -68.02
C THR A 864 1.40 -19.79 -67.38
N SER A 865 2.74 -19.90 -67.39
CA SER A 865 3.80 -20.95 -67.43
C SER A 865 5.13 -20.24 -67.81
N GLY A 866 6.35 -20.54 -67.32
CA GLY A 866 6.90 -21.47 -66.33
C GLY A 866 8.15 -20.81 -65.71
N SER A 867 9.39 -21.32 -65.71
CA SER A 867 9.99 -22.67 -65.91
C SER A 867 11.54 -22.55 -65.83
N ASP A 868 12.23 -23.58 -65.36
CA ASP A 868 13.69 -23.67 -65.08
C ASP A 868 14.68 -23.19 -66.16
N ALA A 869 15.91 -22.81 -65.72
CA ALA A 869 17.18 -23.56 -65.99
C ALA A 869 18.44 -22.66 -65.88
N GLY A 870 19.63 -23.27 -65.72
CA GLY A 870 20.91 -22.62 -66.08
C GLY A 870 22.13 -22.95 -65.20
N SER A 871 23.17 -23.53 -65.79
CA SER A 871 24.40 -23.97 -65.12
C SER A 871 25.61 -23.03 -65.27
N ALA A 872 26.38 -22.89 -64.18
CA ALA A 872 27.85 -22.89 -64.12
C ALA A 872 28.74 -21.80 -64.79
N ALA A 873 29.89 -21.59 -64.12
CA ALA A 873 31.23 -21.28 -64.66
C ALA A 873 31.70 -19.83 -64.93
N ASP A 874 32.58 -19.37 -64.03
CA ASP A 874 33.96 -18.87 -64.27
C ASP A 874 34.29 -17.38 -64.62
N THR A 875 35.52 -17.01 -64.23
CA THR A 875 36.40 -15.88 -64.66
C THR A 875 35.99 -14.39 -64.51
N ASP A 876 36.58 -13.76 -63.48
CA ASP A 876 37.71 -12.79 -63.56
C ASP A 876 37.54 -11.26 -63.88
N ALA A 877 38.45 -10.49 -63.24
CA ALA A 877 39.05 -9.17 -63.55
C ALA A 877 38.25 -7.86 -63.76
N GLY A 878 38.43 -6.95 -62.77
CA GLY A 878 38.72 -5.49 -62.96
C GLY A 878 37.57 -4.48 -63.06
N ALA A 879 37.78 -3.16 -62.97
CA ALA A 879 38.80 -2.33 -62.28
C ALA A 879 38.49 -0.82 -62.51
N ASP A 880 38.58 0.01 -61.46
CA ASP A 880 38.70 1.50 -61.48
C ASP A 880 37.55 2.32 -62.17
N VAL A 881 37.37 3.66 -62.08
CA VAL A 881 38.11 4.81 -61.49
C VAL A 881 37.12 5.96 -61.10
N ASP A 882 37.52 6.87 -60.18
CA ASP A 882 37.24 8.35 -60.14
C ASP A 882 35.79 8.95 -60.09
N ALA A 883 35.51 10.17 -59.56
CA ALA A 883 36.27 11.14 -58.73
C ALA A 883 35.41 12.30 -58.11
N GLU A 884 35.95 12.89 -57.02
CA GLU A 884 35.95 14.32 -56.55
C GLU A 884 34.71 15.19 -56.16
N GLY A 885 34.97 16.17 -55.26
CA GLY A 885 34.08 17.27 -54.82
C GLY A 885 33.62 17.17 -53.34
N ALA A 886 34.23 17.73 -52.28
CA ALA A 886 35.10 18.90 -52.06
C ALA A 886 34.35 20.26 -52.05
N GLU A 887 34.47 21.15 -51.05
CA GLU A 887 35.20 21.14 -49.75
C GLU A 887 34.62 22.20 -48.77
N GLY A 888 35.03 22.19 -47.49
CA GLY A 888 34.88 23.34 -46.56
C GLY A 888 33.79 23.24 -45.47
N VAL A 889 33.83 24.01 -44.37
CA VAL A 889 34.92 24.83 -43.77
C VAL A 889 34.67 25.00 -42.24
N VAL A 890 35.73 25.24 -41.44
CA VAL A 890 35.74 25.69 -40.02
C VAL A 890 35.33 24.65 -38.94
N GLY A 891 35.95 24.56 -37.75
CA GLY A 891 37.30 25.03 -37.36
C GLY A 891 37.49 25.58 -35.92
N ALA A 892 38.58 25.14 -35.26
CA ALA A 892 39.33 25.78 -34.15
C ALA A 892 38.70 25.85 -32.73
N LYS A 893 39.34 25.41 -31.62
CA LYS A 893 40.70 24.91 -31.28
C LYS A 893 40.61 24.06 -29.98
N GLY A 894 41.57 23.22 -29.56
CA GLY A 894 42.84 22.75 -30.15
C GLY A 894 44.14 23.34 -29.53
N ALA A 895 45.21 22.58 -29.25
CA ALA A 895 45.41 21.12 -29.27
C ALA A 895 46.77 20.69 -28.64
N GLY A 896 46.82 19.59 -27.88
CA GLY A 896 47.98 18.67 -27.86
C GLY A 896 48.77 18.53 -26.56
N GLY A 897 49.75 17.61 -26.45
CA GLY A 897 50.20 16.57 -27.41
C GLY A 897 51.52 15.94 -26.93
N LYS A 898 51.84 14.66 -27.22
CA LYS A 898 52.63 14.24 -28.41
C LYS A 898 52.89 12.72 -28.40
N ARG A 899 52.87 12.11 -29.59
CA ARG A 899 53.85 11.16 -30.21
C ARG A 899 54.56 10.07 -29.37
N ALA A 900 54.90 8.88 -29.91
CA ALA A 900 54.50 8.19 -31.15
C ALA A 900 55.19 6.79 -31.21
N GLY A 901 54.64 5.89 -32.02
CA GLY A 901 55.39 4.82 -32.70
C GLY A 901 55.20 3.39 -32.18
N VAL A 902 55.29 2.32 -33.00
CA VAL A 902 54.97 2.09 -34.43
C VAL A 902 55.26 0.61 -34.73
N ARG A 903 54.44 -0.04 -35.59
CA ARG A 903 54.53 -1.46 -36.08
C ARG A 903 54.25 -2.53 -35.00
N ALA A 904 53.46 -3.59 -35.22
CA ALA A 904 53.21 -4.47 -36.38
C ALA A 904 54.25 -5.61 -36.54
N ALA A 905 53.87 -6.86 -36.86
CA ALA A 905 52.53 -7.48 -36.92
C ALA A 905 52.61 -9.01 -37.04
N GLY A 906 51.52 -9.69 -36.66
CA GLY A 906 51.14 -11.02 -37.18
C GLY A 906 51.81 -12.24 -36.53
N ALA A 907 51.38 -13.47 -36.83
CA ALA A 907 50.13 -13.87 -37.51
C ALA A 907 49.86 -15.39 -37.32
N LYS A 908 48.59 -15.79 -37.49
CA LYS A 908 48.07 -17.18 -37.55
C LYS A 908 48.10 -17.96 -36.20
N GLY A 909 47.16 -18.87 -35.92
CA GLY A 909 45.87 -19.12 -36.61
C GLY A 909 45.45 -20.59 -36.67
N GLY A 910 44.76 -21.08 -35.64
CA GLY A 910 43.85 -22.24 -35.67
C GLY A 910 44.48 -23.65 -35.83
N ALA A 911 43.71 -24.75 -35.68
CA ALA A 911 42.40 -24.92 -35.01
C ALA A 911 42.07 -26.42 -34.80
N ALA A 912 41.30 -26.72 -33.75
CA ALA A 912 40.50 -27.95 -33.51
C ALA A 912 41.20 -29.34 -33.39
N GLY A 913 40.51 -30.28 -32.71
CA GLY A 913 40.84 -31.72 -32.70
C GLY A 913 40.76 -32.41 -31.33
N ARG A 914 39.65 -33.10 -31.01
CA ARG A 914 39.55 -34.06 -29.88
C ARG A 914 40.15 -35.42 -30.25
N SER A 915 40.56 -36.24 -29.27
CA SER A 915 39.84 -37.49 -28.84
C SER A 915 40.72 -38.65 -28.28
N VAL A 916 40.04 -39.60 -27.58
CA VAL A 916 40.36 -41.04 -27.34
C VAL A 916 41.19 -41.52 -26.09
N SER A 917 40.45 -42.15 -25.16
CA SER A 917 40.67 -43.40 -24.35
C SER A 917 41.76 -43.65 -23.27
N ASP A 918 41.26 -44.14 -22.12
CA ASP A 918 41.57 -45.40 -21.40
C ASP A 918 42.77 -45.65 -20.42
N ALA A 919 42.36 -45.91 -19.17
CA ALA A 919 42.56 -47.17 -18.41
C ALA A 919 43.90 -47.57 -17.71
N GLY A 920 44.25 -46.83 -16.64
CA GLY A 920 44.73 -47.41 -15.34
C GLY A 920 46.05 -48.22 -15.31
N PRO A 921 46.29 -49.07 -14.29
CA PRO A 921 45.56 -49.24 -13.02
C PRO A 921 46.46 -49.33 -11.74
N ALA A 922 45.82 -49.45 -10.56
CA ALA A 922 46.34 -50.10 -9.32
C ALA A 922 47.53 -49.44 -8.55
N SER A 923 47.72 -49.62 -7.23
CA SER A 923 46.86 -50.13 -6.13
C SER A 923 47.52 -49.85 -4.76
N ASP A 924 46.73 -49.86 -3.68
CA ASP A 924 47.13 -49.95 -2.26
C ASP A 924 47.99 -48.82 -1.67
N ALA A 925 48.13 -48.65 -0.34
CA ALA A 925 47.23 -48.80 0.81
C ALA A 925 48.07 -48.42 2.06
N GLY A 926 47.53 -47.69 3.03
CA GLY A 926 48.36 -47.31 4.20
C GLY A 926 47.77 -46.27 5.14
N ALA A 927 46.68 -46.62 5.83
CA ALA A 927 46.19 -45.81 6.95
C ALA A 927 47.01 -46.07 8.23
N ALA A 928 47.31 -45.03 8.99
CA ALA A 928 47.87 -45.13 10.34
C ALA A 928 47.30 -44.02 11.24
N SER A 929 46.50 -44.41 12.23
CA SER A 929 46.01 -43.55 13.30
C SER A 929 46.92 -43.64 14.54
N GLY A 930 46.91 -42.63 15.41
CA GLY A 930 47.63 -42.68 16.68
C GLY A 930 47.50 -41.40 17.50
N ALA A 931 46.86 -41.47 18.66
CA ALA A 931 46.79 -40.40 19.65
C ALA A 931 47.88 -40.56 20.72
N GLY A 932 48.27 -39.45 21.37
CA GLY A 932 49.22 -39.43 22.49
C GLY A 932 49.43 -38.02 23.02
N ALA A 933 49.79 -37.85 24.30
CA ALA A 933 49.79 -36.56 24.98
C ALA A 933 50.99 -36.32 25.91
N ALA A 934 51.23 -35.03 26.21
CA ALA A 934 51.97 -34.45 27.34
C ALA A 934 53.53 -34.36 27.32
N SER A 935 54.01 -33.25 27.93
CA SER A 935 55.42 -32.89 28.27
C SER A 935 56.36 -32.53 27.10
N ASP A 936 57.39 -31.66 27.23
CA ASP A 936 57.98 -31.00 28.41
C ASP A 936 58.67 -29.63 28.08
N ALA A 937 59.04 -28.86 29.12
CA ALA A 937 60.00 -27.74 29.20
C ALA A 937 59.73 -26.41 28.40
N GLY A 938 60.15 -25.21 28.86
CA GLY A 938 60.63 -24.78 30.19
C GLY A 938 61.88 -23.86 30.19
N LEU A 939 61.82 -22.67 30.82
CA LEU A 939 62.90 -21.94 31.54
C LEU A 939 62.48 -20.50 31.99
N THR A 940 63.13 -19.96 33.05
CA THR A 940 62.94 -18.60 33.63
C THR A 940 64.33 -17.96 33.92
N PRO A 941 64.48 -16.66 34.30
CA PRO A 941 64.17 -16.13 35.67
C PRO A 941 63.64 -14.65 35.71
N GLY A 942 63.21 -14.05 36.84
CA GLY A 942 62.91 -14.56 38.20
C GLY A 942 62.78 -13.48 39.30
N SER A 943 62.05 -13.78 40.41
CA SER A 943 61.92 -13.07 41.72
C SER A 943 61.27 -11.66 41.77
N ALA A 944 60.45 -11.24 42.76
CA ALA A 944 59.71 -11.81 43.92
C ALA A 944 58.74 -10.69 44.48
N GLY A 945 57.83 -10.79 45.47
CA GLY A 945 57.36 -11.85 46.42
C GLY A 945 55.85 -12.18 46.24
N ALA A 946 55.02 -12.61 47.22
CA ALA A 946 55.01 -12.71 48.71
C ALA A 946 54.61 -11.45 49.51
N ASP A 947 53.66 -11.44 50.47
CA ASP A 947 52.73 -12.47 51.00
C ASP A 947 51.51 -11.87 51.79
N ASP A 948 50.37 -12.61 51.79
CA ASP A 948 49.35 -12.86 52.85
C ASP A 948 48.58 -11.76 53.67
N ALA A 949 47.42 -12.20 54.22
CA ALA A 949 46.70 -11.74 55.42
C ALA A 949 45.83 -10.44 55.40
N SER A 950 45.17 -10.16 56.54
CA SER A 950 43.87 -9.46 56.65
C SER A 950 43.76 -8.45 57.82
N GLU A 951 42.60 -7.76 57.88
CA GLU A 951 41.90 -7.24 59.09
C GLU A 951 42.09 -5.75 59.53
N THR A 952 40.96 -5.12 59.92
CA THR A 952 40.78 -3.84 60.67
C THR A 952 41.14 -2.48 60.02
N ALA A 953 40.65 -1.30 60.47
CA ALA A 953 39.31 -0.87 60.93
C ALA A 953 39.25 0.67 61.19
N ALA A 954 38.13 1.33 60.86
CA ALA A 954 37.63 2.64 61.38
C ALA A 954 38.51 3.92 61.14
N ASP A 955 38.07 5.19 61.31
CA ASP A 955 36.73 5.76 61.59
C ASP A 955 36.59 7.25 61.10
N ALA A 956 35.37 7.80 61.22
CA ALA A 956 34.88 9.18 61.46
C ALA A 956 35.84 10.39 61.68
N SER A 957 35.45 11.68 61.55
CA SER A 957 34.30 12.42 60.95
C SER A 957 34.47 13.97 61.13
N GLY A 958 33.54 14.81 60.61
CA GLY A 958 33.45 16.28 60.86
C GLY A 958 34.17 17.14 59.80
N SER A 959 33.64 18.19 59.15
CA SER A 959 32.57 19.19 59.44
C SER A 959 32.98 20.29 60.45
N ALA A 960 32.65 21.59 60.29
CA ALA A 960 31.83 22.29 59.28
C ALA A 960 32.12 23.82 59.22
N THR A 961 31.31 24.58 58.44
CA THR A 961 30.96 26.03 58.59
C THR A 961 32.00 27.14 58.28
N ALA A 962 31.64 28.37 57.83
CA ALA A 962 30.35 28.93 57.36
C ALA A 962 30.46 30.30 56.61
N ALA A 963 29.44 30.58 55.76
CA ALA A 963 28.80 31.90 55.47
C ALA A 963 29.66 33.05 54.84
N THR A 964 29.14 34.19 54.33
CA THR A 964 27.80 34.89 54.28
C THR A 964 27.85 35.89 53.08
N SER A 965 26.80 36.49 52.48
CA SER A 965 25.33 36.30 52.39
C SER A 965 24.68 37.43 51.55
N GLY A 966 23.60 37.16 50.78
CA GLY A 966 22.61 38.16 50.33
C GLY A 966 22.19 38.10 48.84
N THR A 967 21.00 38.56 48.41
CA THR A 967 19.77 38.96 49.15
C THR A 967 18.58 39.19 48.17
N ALA A 968 17.34 39.17 48.70
CA ALA A 968 16.07 39.69 48.14
C ALA A 968 15.26 38.83 47.12
N ALA A 969 13.93 39.03 46.97
CA ALA A 969 12.84 38.73 47.93
C ALA A 969 11.41 39.10 47.40
N SER A 970 10.48 38.14 47.43
CA SER A 970 9.00 38.30 47.36
C SER A 970 8.37 36.92 47.71
N ALA A 971 7.43 36.76 48.65
CA ALA A 971 6.02 37.21 48.68
C ALA A 971 5.12 36.48 47.64
N ALA A 972 3.94 35.94 47.97
CA ALA A 972 3.25 35.77 49.27
C ALA A 972 2.09 34.74 49.16
N ASP A 973 1.56 34.29 50.31
CA ASP A 973 0.15 33.98 50.68
C ASP A 973 -0.79 33.19 49.72
N ALA A 974 -1.68 32.32 50.21
CA ALA A 974 -2.42 32.44 51.47
C ALA A 974 -2.57 31.16 52.32
N GLU A 975 -2.85 31.42 53.61
CA GLU A 975 -3.33 30.48 54.63
C GLU A 975 -4.78 29.97 54.32
N ALA A 976 -5.40 29.02 55.05
CA ALA A 976 -5.13 28.60 56.43
C ALA A 976 -5.64 27.19 56.80
N ALA A 977 -4.98 26.63 57.83
CA ALA A 977 -5.52 25.76 58.90
C ALA A 977 -6.15 24.38 58.55
N SER A 978 -5.94 23.31 59.33
CA SER A 978 -4.98 23.11 60.43
C SER A 978 -4.92 21.63 60.88
N GLY A 979 -3.70 21.06 60.91
CA GLY A 979 -3.17 20.21 62.00
C GLY A 979 -3.80 18.85 62.39
N SER A 980 -2.92 17.91 62.76
CA SER A 980 -3.14 16.72 63.62
C SER A 980 -4.12 15.62 63.15
N ASP A 981 -3.86 14.32 63.36
CA ASP A 981 -2.66 13.61 63.83
C ASP A 981 -2.74 12.11 63.46
N ASP A 982 -1.63 11.40 63.66
CA ASP A 982 -1.48 9.93 63.81
C ASP A 982 -1.98 8.94 62.71
N ALA A 983 -0.98 8.31 62.07
CA ALA A 983 -0.73 6.86 62.02
C ALA A 983 -1.88 5.82 62.07
N GLY A 984 -1.71 4.70 61.34
CA GLY A 984 -2.07 3.41 61.97
C GLY A 984 -2.56 2.19 61.18
N ALA A 985 -2.10 1.92 59.95
CA ALA A 985 -1.91 0.56 59.40
C ALA A 985 -3.10 -0.46 59.26
N ALA A 986 -2.82 -1.51 58.45
CA ALA A 986 -3.37 -2.88 58.51
C ALA A 986 -4.82 -3.18 58.03
N SER A 987 -4.89 -3.74 56.81
CA SER A 987 -5.62 -4.97 56.43
C SER A 987 -7.03 -5.27 56.98
N GLY A 988 -8.01 -5.43 56.08
CA GLY A 988 -9.36 -5.95 56.40
C GLY A 988 -10.09 -6.56 55.20
N THR A 989 -9.90 -7.85 54.96
CA THR A 989 -10.49 -8.64 53.86
C THR A 989 -12.02 -8.85 53.99
N LEU A 990 -12.68 -9.22 52.88
CA LEU A 990 -14.05 -9.80 52.76
C LEU A 990 -15.24 -8.81 52.82
N ALA A 991 -16.43 -9.11 52.28
CA ALA A 991 -16.86 -9.91 51.11
C ALA A 991 -18.40 -9.82 50.93
N SER A 992 -18.89 -9.98 49.68
CA SER A 992 -20.22 -10.55 49.30
C SER A 992 -21.53 -9.83 49.70
N GLY A 993 -22.63 -10.11 48.96
CA GLY A 993 -24.03 -9.89 49.40
C GLY A 993 -24.82 -8.81 48.65
N THR A 994 -25.20 -8.94 47.38
CA THR A 994 -26.39 -9.65 46.83
C THR A 994 -27.80 -9.10 47.15
N ALA A 995 -28.42 -8.51 46.12
CA ALA A 995 -29.78 -8.79 45.62
C ALA A 995 -31.07 -8.23 46.32
N ALA A 996 -32.18 -8.33 45.57
CA ALA A 996 -33.57 -7.90 45.80
C ALA A 996 -33.81 -6.36 45.82
N GLN A 997 -34.60 -5.70 44.94
CA GLN A 997 -35.76 -6.04 44.07
C GLN A 997 -37.12 -6.17 44.80
N ALA A 998 -37.98 -5.14 44.69
CA ALA A 998 -39.41 -5.22 45.00
C ALA A 998 -40.26 -4.10 44.34
N THR A 999 -41.44 -4.50 43.86
CA THR A 999 -42.67 -3.76 43.47
C THR A 999 -42.97 -2.48 44.28
N ALA A 1000 -43.44 -1.34 43.74
CA ALA A 1000 -44.63 -1.07 42.90
C ALA A 1000 -46.00 -1.20 43.62
N ASP A 1001 -46.76 -0.11 43.77
CA ASP A 1001 -48.12 0.14 43.19
C ASP A 1001 -48.84 1.42 43.73
N ALA A 1002 -49.81 1.94 42.95
CA ALA A 1002 -50.99 2.77 43.26
C ALA A 1002 -50.90 4.17 43.94
N GLY A 1003 -51.62 5.17 43.35
CA GLY A 1003 -51.99 6.42 44.06
C GLY A 1003 -52.47 7.62 43.20
N ALA A 1004 -53.77 7.70 42.88
CA ALA A 1004 -54.47 8.92 42.38
C ALA A 1004 -55.15 9.66 43.59
N PRO A 1005 -55.78 10.88 43.50
CA PRO A 1005 -56.36 11.54 42.30
C PRO A 1005 -56.42 13.11 42.22
N SER A 1006 -57.02 13.58 41.11
CA SER A 1006 -57.94 14.76 40.93
C SER A 1006 -57.52 16.24 41.08
N ASP A 1007 -57.73 16.96 39.97
CA ASP A 1007 -58.46 18.24 39.78
C ASP A 1007 -57.87 19.67 40.01
N ALA A 1008 -57.99 20.47 38.93
CA ALA A 1008 -58.30 21.92 38.83
C ALA A 1008 -57.26 22.98 39.27
N ALA A 1009 -57.24 24.23 38.74
CA ALA A 1009 -57.70 24.85 37.46
C ALA A 1009 -57.26 26.35 37.42
N VAL A 1010 -57.46 27.07 36.29
CA VAL A 1010 -57.39 28.56 36.11
C VAL A 1010 -55.94 29.14 36.14
N SER A 1011 -55.35 29.75 35.07
CA SER A 1011 -55.55 31.09 34.42
C SER A 1011 -55.22 32.30 35.34
N THR A 1012 -54.72 33.50 34.95
CA THR A 1012 -54.34 34.22 33.69
C THR A 1012 -53.47 35.46 34.12
N THR A 1013 -52.86 36.37 33.34
CA THR A 1013 -52.71 36.75 31.89
C THR A 1013 -51.18 36.83 31.53
N ALA A 1014 -50.56 37.48 30.52
CA ALA A 1014 -50.78 38.62 29.57
C ALA A 1014 -50.82 40.03 30.24
N GLU A 1015 -50.41 41.16 29.63
CA GLU A 1015 -50.03 41.53 28.23
C GLU A 1015 -48.77 42.45 28.22
N GLY A 1016 -47.98 42.57 27.14
CA GLY A 1016 -48.05 43.70 26.16
C GLY A 1016 -46.80 44.62 26.25
N GLY A 1017 -46.42 45.50 25.30
CA GLY A 1017 -46.90 45.75 23.93
C GLY A 1017 -46.60 47.19 23.43
N SER A 1018 -46.17 47.37 22.16
CA SER A 1018 -45.95 48.68 21.46
C SER A 1018 -44.74 49.54 21.94
N THR A 1019 -44.13 50.50 21.21
CA THR A 1019 -43.65 50.72 19.81
C THR A 1019 -43.41 52.24 19.57
N ASP A 1020 -42.47 52.58 18.67
CA ASP A 1020 -42.39 53.81 17.83
C ASP A 1020 -41.64 55.08 18.35
N ARG A 1021 -40.91 55.75 17.42
CA ARG A 1021 -40.33 57.14 17.41
C ARG A 1021 -39.05 57.47 18.21
N SER A 1022 -38.15 58.37 17.76
CA SER A 1022 -37.91 58.97 16.42
C SER A 1022 -36.55 59.73 16.35
N ASP A 1023 -36.18 60.16 15.13
CA ASP A 1023 -35.32 61.32 14.75
C ASP A 1023 -33.76 61.25 14.82
N GLU A 1024 -33.15 61.83 13.78
CA GLU A 1024 -31.77 62.36 13.61
C GLU A 1024 -31.48 63.57 14.55
N PRO A 1025 -30.25 64.16 14.72
CA PRO A 1025 -29.23 64.36 13.65
C PRO A 1025 -27.71 64.57 14.00
N ALA A 1026 -26.93 64.83 12.94
CA ALA A 1026 -25.80 65.78 12.82
C ALA A 1026 -24.37 65.47 13.33
N ASP A 1027 -23.40 66.09 12.64
CA ASP A 1027 -21.94 66.03 12.80
C ASP A 1027 -21.36 66.85 13.97
N ALA A 1028 -20.15 66.50 14.43
CA ALA A 1028 -19.02 67.46 14.57
C ALA A 1028 -17.68 66.84 15.05
N GLU A 1029 -16.60 67.44 14.52
CA GLU A 1029 -15.16 67.49 14.89
C GLU A 1029 -14.84 67.81 16.38
N PRO A 1030 -13.57 67.74 16.92
CA PRO A 1030 -12.38 68.40 16.31
C PRO A 1030 -10.92 67.88 16.54
N ALA A 1031 -10.08 68.18 15.53
CA ALA A 1031 -8.72 68.79 15.56
C ALA A 1031 -7.49 68.19 16.31
N ASP A 1032 -6.54 67.69 15.51
CA ASP A 1032 -5.11 68.05 15.36
C ASP A 1032 -4.29 68.82 16.44
N ALA A 1033 -3.00 68.44 16.53
CA ALA A 1033 -1.87 69.36 16.72
C ALA A 1033 -0.51 68.78 16.23
N ASP A 1034 0.02 69.32 15.12
CA ASP A 1034 1.42 69.17 14.63
C ASP A 1034 2.30 70.31 15.24
N PRO A 1035 3.66 70.24 15.32
CA PRO A 1035 4.49 70.74 14.20
C PRO A 1035 5.93 70.17 14.03
N SER A 1036 6.31 69.88 12.77
CA SER A 1036 7.57 70.31 12.10
C SER A 1036 8.95 69.78 12.62
N ASP A 1037 10.11 69.90 11.93
CA ASP A 1037 10.43 70.37 10.55
C ASP A 1037 11.73 69.69 10.01
N ALA A 1038 12.11 69.99 8.76
CA ALA A 1038 13.05 69.21 7.93
C ALA A 1038 14.51 69.74 7.73
N ALA A 1039 15.33 68.88 7.10
CA ALA A 1039 16.36 69.16 6.07
C ALA A 1039 17.87 69.44 6.39
N ALA A 1040 18.70 68.46 5.94
CA ALA A 1040 19.82 68.60 4.98
C ALA A 1040 21.28 68.98 5.38
N THR A 1041 22.21 68.64 4.46
CA THR A 1041 23.68 68.91 4.35
C THR A 1041 24.67 68.06 5.19
N ALA A 1042 25.94 67.83 4.81
CA ALA A 1042 26.68 67.68 3.52
C ALA A 1042 28.18 67.31 3.79
N GLU A 1043 28.96 66.92 2.75
CA GLU A 1043 30.45 66.78 2.69
C GLU A 1043 31.07 65.61 3.52
N ASP A 1044 31.87 64.66 2.99
CA ASP A 1044 33.22 64.63 2.34
C ASP A 1044 34.40 64.67 3.36
N GLU A 1045 35.59 64.03 3.23
CA GLU A 1045 36.34 63.39 2.11
C GLU A 1045 37.07 62.06 2.50
N ASP A 1046 37.60 61.35 1.48
CA ASP A 1046 38.81 60.46 1.44
C ASP A 1046 38.94 59.10 2.22
N GLY A 1047 39.62 58.10 1.58
CA GLY A 1047 39.87 56.77 2.20
C GLY A 1047 40.70 55.70 1.42
N ASP A 1048 40.77 55.74 0.09
CA ASP A 1048 41.71 54.99 -0.81
C ASP A 1048 41.76 53.42 -0.84
N ALA A 1049 42.38 52.88 -1.92
CA ALA A 1049 43.02 51.57 -2.10
C ALA A 1049 42.20 50.24 -2.18
N LYS A 1050 41.84 49.87 -3.43
CA LYS A 1050 41.75 48.49 -3.98
C LYS A 1050 43.18 47.87 -4.19
N PRO A 1051 43.40 46.61 -4.65
CA PRO A 1051 42.57 45.38 -4.67
C PRO A 1051 43.35 44.03 -4.42
N ALA A 1052 42.64 42.89 -4.59
CA ALA A 1052 43.05 41.66 -5.33
C ALA A 1052 43.83 40.47 -4.70
N SER A 1053 43.23 39.28 -4.90
CA SER A 1053 43.81 38.00 -5.38
C SER A 1053 44.65 37.09 -4.46
N GLY A 1054 44.52 35.76 -4.71
CA GLY A 1054 45.28 34.66 -4.10
C GLY A 1054 44.46 33.89 -3.04
N SER A 1055 43.96 32.65 -3.16
CA SER A 1055 44.34 31.40 -3.86
C SER A 1055 45.11 30.37 -3.00
N ALA A 1056 44.54 29.17 -2.92
CA ALA A 1056 45.15 27.85 -2.69
C ALA A 1056 45.44 27.33 -1.27
N SER A 1057 45.11 26.04 -1.09
CA SER A 1057 45.71 25.03 -0.19
C SER A 1057 45.53 25.16 1.33
N ALA A 1058 45.46 24.07 2.11
CA ALA A 1058 45.12 22.66 1.81
C ALA A 1058 44.82 21.93 3.14
N GLY A 1059 44.13 20.79 3.06
CA GLY A 1059 43.75 19.94 4.19
C GLY A 1059 42.85 18.80 3.71
#